data_AF-A0A2A2Q4E4-F1
#
_entry.id   AF-A0A2A2Q4E4-F1
#
_cell.length_a   1.000
_cell.length_b   1.000
_cell.length_c   1.000
_cell.angle_alpha   90.00
_cell.angle_beta   90.00
_cell.angle_gamma   90.00
#
_symmetry.space_group_name_H-M   'P 1'
#
loop_
_entity.id
_entity.type
_entity.pdbx_description
1 polymer ?
#
loop_
_entity_poly.entity_id
_entity_poly.type
_entity_poly.pdbx_seq_one_letter_code
_entity_poly.pdbx_strand_id
1 'polypeptide(L)'
;MLAVATLVAAGAQAAETAARQLRAGPAVVTLPAAWRERGPEVPVWLHLHGAPETTAAAFAGSGSPGILITVTLPGLSKVYADFFAEPGRLARLLEETAAAIRAEAPGGEWKYGPLTVSAFSAGFGGVRALLREPADFERIGTLVMADSIYCGYAGDAAAKQVDPALMAGFLRFAEAAAEGKKRFVLTHSEQVPEGYASTTETADYLLAKLGGTRTFEAQEWNHGLKLRSSFTRGRLDVLGFAGTAPEDHLRHLRGIGDFWDRALPVVPARGAATVAELQRQLAAHTGHPRYARSLWGVKVVSLDTGAVVYEREADQLLSPASNAKLYAGALALDRLGADYRITTPILATAAPDGAGRIAGDVMVAGRGDPGWKSGPQRDRFESIFAPFAAVLQQAGVKRIDGDLVADATYFRGPAQGSGWTADDLTYYYGAEVSAVSVEENYVDVKLAPGAAVGQPAVVTLVQPESGLRLDNRALTTAAGTTRRFEVMRLIGEETVRVFGEIPLGTAPVAEEVSVPVPARWFARALKAALARAGITVAGEARAVTWPAPSPVAANAFKLGEIKSPTMRDLVVGLMKPSQNMETDLLFAYVGEAARPADAPAWRTSEQLGVGELRRFTVALGLPPEDVRFEEGSGLSRNNLTTARATAGLLVAMAKHRAAAAFRESLPVAGVDGSLRRRMRGTEAQGNVRAKTGTLRWANSLSGYVTTAAGENLAFAIMLNRHVVPPGRTARDDVDAIAVMLARCAGRTEVRAPAP
;
A
#
# COMPACT_ATOMS: atom_id res chain seq x y z
N MET A 1 -45.97 25.41 -6.02
CA MET A 1 -45.48 26.78 -6.27
C MET A 1 -45.19 27.56 -4.97
N LEU A 2 -44.70 26.88 -3.92
CA LEU A 2 -44.26 27.52 -2.67
C LEU A 2 -43.14 26.70 -1.99
N ALA A 3 -42.15 26.28 -2.78
CA ALA A 3 -40.96 25.56 -2.31
C ALA A 3 -39.72 25.86 -3.19
N VAL A 4 -39.74 26.99 -3.90
CA VAL A 4 -38.67 27.41 -4.85
C VAL A 4 -37.92 28.63 -4.31
N ALA A 5 -38.31 29.20 -3.16
CA ALA A 5 -37.78 30.47 -2.67
C ALA A 5 -36.83 30.38 -1.45
N THR A 6 -36.49 29.18 -0.96
CA THR A 6 -35.69 29.05 0.28
C THR A 6 -34.43 28.19 0.13
N LEU A 7 -33.70 28.37 -0.99
CA LEU A 7 -32.39 27.73 -1.22
C LEU A 7 -31.38 28.62 -1.95
N VAL A 8 -31.60 29.94 -1.96
CA VAL A 8 -30.70 30.93 -2.60
C VAL A 8 -29.74 31.60 -1.59
N ALA A 9 -29.82 31.31 -0.29
CA ALA A 9 -29.11 32.10 0.73
C ALA A 9 -28.07 31.35 1.59
N ALA A 10 -27.67 30.12 1.26
CA ALA A 10 -26.62 29.41 2.00
C ALA A 10 -25.65 28.71 1.04
N GLY A 11 -24.68 29.47 0.53
CA GLY A 11 -23.65 28.97 -0.38
C GLY A 11 -22.74 30.03 -1.00
N ALA A 12 -22.93 31.32 -0.70
CA ALA A 12 -22.14 32.40 -1.25
C ALA A 12 -20.97 32.81 -0.34
N GLN A 13 -20.09 31.88 0.03
CA GLN A 13 -18.75 32.26 0.50
C GLN A 13 -17.72 31.12 0.42
N ALA A 14 -17.30 30.76 -0.81
CA ALA A 14 -15.96 30.28 -1.12
C ALA A 14 -15.79 30.14 -2.65
N ALA A 15 -14.57 30.44 -3.12
CA ALA A 15 -14.02 30.21 -4.47
C ALA A 15 -14.11 31.38 -5.47
N GLU A 16 -13.15 32.29 -5.33
CA GLU A 16 -12.64 33.08 -6.45
C GLU A 16 -11.71 32.21 -7.32
N THR A 17 -12.28 31.16 -7.93
CA THR A 17 -11.73 30.38 -9.06
C THR A 17 -12.91 29.77 -9.83
N ALA A 18 -13.80 30.62 -10.34
CA ALA A 18 -15.02 30.17 -10.99
C ALA A 18 -14.70 29.61 -12.40
N ALA A 19 -14.96 28.33 -12.61
CA ALA A 19 -15.04 27.75 -13.96
C ALA A 19 -16.06 28.54 -14.79
N ARG A 20 -15.72 28.88 -16.04
CA ARG A 20 -16.60 29.69 -16.90
C ARG A 20 -17.70 28.80 -17.49
N GLN A 21 -18.96 29.20 -17.34
CA GLN A 21 -20.10 28.49 -17.94
C GLN A 21 -20.64 29.20 -19.18
N LEU A 22 -20.89 28.43 -20.24
CA LEU A 22 -21.46 28.87 -21.51
C LEU A 22 -22.76 28.11 -21.79
N ARG A 23 -23.65 28.67 -22.61
CA ARG A 23 -24.82 27.95 -23.13
C ARG A 23 -24.58 27.47 -24.55
N ALA A 24 -24.94 26.21 -24.82
CA ALA A 24 -24.92 25.61 -26.15
C ALA A 24 -26.22 24.81 -26.35
N GLY A 25 -27.21 25.43 -26.99
CA GLY A 25 -28.56 24.85 -27.11
C GLY A 25 -29.15 24.51 -25.73
N PRO A 26 -29.62 23.27 -25.48
CA PRO A 26 -30.14 22.85 -24.18
C PRO A 26 -29.05 22.50 -23.14
N ALA A 27 -27.76 22.63 -23.50
CA ALA A 27 -26.64 22.28 -22.62
C ALA A 27 -25.99 23.50 -21.96
N VAL A 28 -25.44 23.27 -20.77
CA VAL A 28 -24.52 24.18 -20.09
C VAL A 28 -23.11 23.60 -20.18
N VAL A 29 -22.19 24.37 -20.73
CA VAL A 29 -20.80 23.99 -20.96
C VAL A 29 -19.92 24.64 -19.91
N THR A 30 -19.24 23.85 -19.09
CA THR A 30 -18.28 24.33 -18.09
C THR A 30 -16.87 24.20 -18.63
N LEU A 31 -16.17 25.33 -18.71
CA LEU A 31 -14.78 25.43 -19.15
C LEU A 31 -13.82 25.57 -17.97
N PRO A 32 -12.64 24.94 -18.04
CA PRO A 32 -11.57 25.14 -17.06
C PRO A 32 -11.04 26.58 -17.11
N ALA A 33 -10.56 27.10 -15.98
CA ALA A 33 -10.06 28.47 -15.87
C ALA A 33 -8.92 28.80 -16.87
N ALA A 34 -8.06 27.81 -17.18
CA ALA A 34 -6.92 27.93 -18.09
C ALA A 34 -7.22 27.40 -19.52
N TRP A 35 -8.43 27.64 -20.05
CA TRP A 35 -8.85 27.16 -21.38
C TRP A 35 -7.85 27.45 -22.52
N ARG A 36 -7.13 28.58 -22.45
CA ARG A 36 -6.27 29.09 -23.53
C ARG A 36 -4.95 28.32 -23.77
N GLU A 37 -4.60 27.36 -22.91
CA GLU A 37 -3.27 26.69 -22.93
C GLU A 37 -3.31 25.19 -23.30
N ARG A 38 -4.44 24.70 -23.84
CA ARG A 38 -4.59 23.26 -24.12
C ARG A 38 -3.99 22.82 -25.47
N GLY A 39 -3.49 21.59 -25.51
CA GLY A 39 -3.06 20.90 -26.73
C GLY A 39 -4.22 20.65 -27.71
N PRO A 40 -3.94 20.08 -28.89
CA PRO A 40 -4.90 20.02 -30.01
C PRO A 40 -6.14 19.15 -29.76
N GLU A 41 -6.16 18.32 -28.70
CA GLU A 41 -7.23 17.36 -28.43
C GLU A 41 -7.74 17.50 -27.00
N VAL A 42 -9.04 17.79 -26.83
CA VAL A 42 -9.67 18.13 -25.55
C VAL A 42 -10.68 17.06 -25.14
N PRO A 43 -10.47 16.32 -24.03
CA PRO A 43 -11.43 15.31 -23.61
C PRO A 43 -12.74 15.93 -23.11
N VAL A 44 -13.85 15.22 -23.32
CA VAL A 44 -15.22 15.74 -23.14
C VAL A 44 -15.98 14.88 -22.15
N TRP A 45 -16.65 15.53 -21.21
CA TRP A 45 -17.64 14.90 -20.34
C TRP A 45 -19.01 15.36 -20.77
N LEU A 46 -19.84 14.45 -21.26
CA LEU A 46 -21.27 14.69 -21.43
C LEU A 46 -21.99 14.12 -20.22
N HIS A 47 -22.55 14.98 -19.37
CA HIS A 47 -23.32 14.59 -18.20
C HIS A 47 -24.82 14.81 -18.44
N LEU A 48 -25.61 13.80 -18.16
CA LEU A 48 -27.06 13.80 -18.33
C LEU A 48 -27.76 13.79 -16.97
N HIS A 49 -28.63 14.77 -16.77
CA HIS A 49 -29.53 14.93 -15.62
C HIS A 49 -28.86 15.29 -14.29
N GLY A 50 -28.96 16.58 -13.91
CA GLY A 50 -28.43 17.14 -12.67
C GLY A 50 -28.45 18.67 -12.74
N ALA A 51 -28.33 19.37 -11.61
CA ALA A 51 -28.20 20.82 -11.63
C ALA A 51 -26.81 21.22 -12.19
N PRO A 52 -26.73 22.10 -13.22
CA PRO A 52 -25.46 22.52 -13.81
C PRO A 52 -24.44 23.08 -12.82
N GLU A 53 -24.91 23.73 -11.76
CA GLU A 53 -24.06 24.29 -10.70
C GLU A 53 -23.40 23.17 -9.88
N THR A 54 -24.16 22.12 -9.53
CA THR A 54 -23.66 20.96 -8.80
C THR A 54 -22.64 20.18 -9.64
N THR A 55 -22.94 19.95 -10.91
CA THR A 55 -22.05 19.18 -11.80
C THR A 55 -20.80 19.97 -12.15
N ALA A 56 -20.89 21.29 -12.31
CA ALA A 56 -19.73 22.16 -12.50
C ALA A 56 -18.82 22.20 -11.27
N ALA A 57 -19.40 22.30 -10.07
CA ALA A 57 -18.62 22.23 -8.82
C ALA A 57 -17.91 20.88 -8.67
N ALA A 58 -18.61 19.77 -8.93
CA ALA A 58 -18.01 18.44 -8.93
C ALA A 58 -16.91 18.29 -9.99
N PHE A 59 -17.08 18.90 -11.16
CA PHE A 59 -16.10 18.85 -12.24
C PHE A 59 -14.85 19.67 -11.92
N ALA A 60 -15.02 20.84 -11.32
CA ALA A 60 -13.90 21.66 -10.85
C ALA A 60 -13.08 20.98 -9.73
N GLY A 61 -13.74 20.16 -8.90
CA GLY A 61 -13.08 19.33 -7.90
C GLY A 61 -12.43 18.06 -8.46
N SER A 62 -12.85 17.60 -9.63
CA SER A 62 -12.27 16.43 -10.31
C SER A 62 -10.93 16.76 -10.98
N GLY A 63 -10.05 15.77 -11.12
CA GLY A 63 -8.78 15.87 -11.84
C GLY A 63 -8.91 15.93 -13.37
N SER A 64 -10.12 16.21 -13.89
CA SER A 64 -10.41 16.19 -15.33
C SER A 64 -9.70 17.31 -16.09
N PRO A 65 -8.90 17.00 -17.14
CA PRO A 65 -8.33 17.99 -18.03
C PRO A 65 -9.31 18.36 -19.17
N GLY A 66 -10.62 18.22 -18.97
CA GLY A 66 -11.60 18.36 -20.05
C GLY A 66 -12.46 19.61 -20.02
N ILE A 67 -13.53 19.52 -20.80
CA ILE A 67 -14.74 20.32 -20.65
C ILE A 67 -15.89 19.44 -20.16
N LEU A 68 -16.86 20.05 -19.49
CA LEU A 68 -18.11 19.39 -19.10
C LEU A 68 -19.27 20.00 -19.88
N ILE A 69 -20.05 19.17 -20.56
CA ILE A 69 -21.32 19.47 -21.19
C ILE A 69 -22.41 18.86 -20.30
N THR A 70 -23.19 19.68 -19.59
CA THR A 70 -24.31 19.22 -18.78
C THR A 70 -25.61 19.45 -19.54
N VAL A 71 -26.38 18.38 -19.76
CA VAL A 71 -27.72 18.42 -20.36
C VAL A 71 -28.76 18.15 -19.28
N THR A 72 -29.62 19.13 -19.03
CA THR A 72 -30.69 19.04 -18.03
C THR A 72 -32.02 19.38 -18.69
N LEU A 73 -32.78 18.35 -19.02
CA LEU A 73 -34.11 18.45 -19.63
C LEU A 73 -35.21 18.30 -18.57
N PRO A 74 -36.32 19.05 -18.69
CA PRO A 74 -37.46 18.93 -17.78
C PRO A 74 -38.19 17.61 -18.04
N GLY A 75 -38.23 16.74 -17.03
CA GLY A 75 -38.95 15.47 -17.07
C GLY A 75 -38.11 14.26 -16.64
N LEU A 76 -38.68 13.07 -16.80
CA LEU A 76 -38.05 11.79 -16.46
C LEU A 76 -37.27 11.22 -17.66
N SER A 77 -36.83 9.97 -17.54
CA SER A 77 -35.91 9.33 -18.48
C SER A 77 -36.37 9.28 -19.93
N LYS A 78 -37.68 9.28 -20.18
CA LYS A 78 -38.24 9.32 -21.55
C LYS A 78 -37.81 10.57 -22.32
N VAL A 79 -37.76 11.74 -21.68
CA VAL A 79 -37.39 12.99 -22.35
C VAL A 79 -35.93 12.96 -22.82
N TYR A 80 -35.04 12.38 -22.01
CA TYR A 80 -33.65 12.15 -22.40
C TYR A 80 -33.54 11.11 -23.51
N ALA A 81 -34.33 10.03 -23.44
CA ALA A 81 -34.35 8.99 -24.47
C ALA A 81 -34.82 9.54 -25.81
N ASP A 82 -35.91 10.31 -25.85
CA ASP A 82 -36.44 10.91 -27.08
C ASP A 82 -35.45 11.91 -27.67
N PHE A 83 -34.84 12.76 -26.83
CA PHE A 83 -33.85 13.74 -27.28
C PHE A 83 -32.65 13.08 -27.98
N PHE A 84 -32.08 12.03 -27.40
CA PHE A 84 -30.93 11.32 -27.98
C PHE A 84 -31.31 10.21 -28.98
N ALA A 85 -32.61 9.93 -29.19
CA ALA A 85 -33.07 9.01 -30.23
C ALA A 85 -33.09 9.64 -31.62
N GLU A 86 -33.04 10.98 -31.71
CA GLU A 86 -32.88 11.67 -32.98
C GLU A 86 -31.54 11.31 -33.65
N PRO A 87 -31.52 10.85 -34.91
CA PRO A 87 -30.29 10.55 -35.62
C PRO A 87 -29.28 11.70 -35.60
N GLY A 88 -28.02 11.39 -35.29
CA GLY A 88 -26.92 12.35 -35.25
C GLY A 88 -27.04 13.43 -34.16
N ARG A 89 -27.93 13.28 -33.16
CA ARG A 89 -28.09 14.30 -32.11
C ARG A 89 -26.82 14.54 -31.31
N LEU A 90 -26.06 13.50 -30.96
CA LEU A 90 -24.79 13.66 -30.22
C LEU A 90 -23.79 14.51 -31.00
N ALA A 91 -23.63 14.24 -32.31
CA ALA A 91 -22.75 15.02 -33.18
C ALA A 91 -23.17 16.48 -33.24
N ARG A 92 -24.47 16.76 -33.45
CA ARG A 92 -25.02 18.13 -33.45
C ARG A 92 -24.79 18.85 -32.12
N LEU A 93 -24.99 18.18 -30.98
CA LEU A 93 -24.73 18.77 -29.66
C LEU A 93 -23.25 19.13 -29.46
N LEU A 94 -22.35 18.28 -29.94
CA LEU A 94 -20.91 18.54 -29.90
C LEU A 94 -20.53 19.72 -30.82
N GLU A 95 -21.14 19.83 -32.00
CA GLU A 95 -20.94 20.98 -32.90
C GLU A 95 -21.47 22.29 -32.31
N GLU A 96 -22.69 22.28 -31.75
CA GLU A 96 -23.29 23.42 -31.02
C GLU A 96 -22.37 23.88 -29.87
N THR A 97 -21.80 22.92 -29.13
CA THR A 97 -20.84 23.20 -28.04
C THR A 97 -19.55 23.82 -28.59
N ALA A 98 -19.00 23.28 -29.67
CA ALA A 98 -17.77 23.80 -30.26
C ALA A 98 -17.97 25.23 -30.77
N ALA A 99 -19.12 25.53 -31.37
CA ALA A 99 -19.47 26.87 -31.82
C ALA A 99 -19.56 27.85 -30.64
N ALA A 100 -20.24 27.48 -29.55
CA ALA A 100 -20.36 28.31 -28.35
C ALA A 100 -18.98 28.61 -27.72
N ILE A 101 -18.10 27.60 -27.63
CA ILE A 101 -16.74 27.77 -27.11
C ILE A 101 -15.92 28.72 -28.01
N ARG A 102 -15.99 28.56 -29.33
CA ARG A 102 -15.25 29.42 -30.28
C ARG A 102 -15.70 30.88 -30.20
N ALA A 103 -16.98 31.13 -29.98
CA ALA A 103 -17.53 32.48 -29.86
C ALA A 103 -17.07 33.19 -28.58
N GLU A 104 -17.05 32.48 -27.46
CA GLU A 104 -16.86 33.06 -26.14
C GLU A 104 -15.41 32.98 -25.62
N ALA A 105 -14.65 31.99 -26.07
CA ALA A 105 -13.28 31.72 -25.64
C ALA A 105 -12.36 31.40 -26.84
N PRO A 106 -12.08 32.39 -27.71
CA PRO A 106 -11.27 32.20 -28.91
C PRO A 106 -9.84 31.80 -28.52
N GLY A 107 -9.36 30.68 -29.06
CA GLY A 107 -7.99 30.20 -28.89
C GLY A 107 -7.76 28.90 -29.65
N GLY A 108 -6.74 28.87 -30.53
CA GLY A 108 -6.17 27.70 -31.20
C GLY A 108 -7.11 26.81 -32.05
N GLU A 109 -6.55 26.06 -32.99
CA GLU A 109 -7.27 24.91 -33.56
C GLU A 109 -7.28 23.76 -32.55
N TRP A 110 -8.46 23.28 -32.18
CA TRP A 110 -8.65 22.14 -31.28
C TRP A 110 -9.76 21.21 -31.82
N LYS A 111 -9.67 19.94 -31.44
CA LYS A 111 -10.68 18.91 -31.70
C LYS A 111 -11.09 18.19 -30.42
N TYR A 112 -12.26 17.57 -30.43
CA TYR A 112 -12.69 16.73 -29.32
C TYR A 112 -11.84 15.47 -29.21
N GLY A 113 -11.42 15.16 -27.98
CA GLY A 113 -10.73 13.93 -27.61
C GLY A 113 -11.67 12.84 -27.11
N PRO A 114 -11.21 11.96 -26.22
CA PRO A 114 -12.03 10.91 -25.62
C PRO A 114 -13.34 11.47 -25.05
N LEU A 115 -14.46 10.79 -25.35
CA LEU A 115 -15.79 11.14 -24.84
C LEU A 115 -16.13 10.22 -23.66
N THR A 116 -16.34 10.86 -22.51
CA THR A 116 -16.95 10.28 -21.32
C THR A 116 -18.42 10.67 -21.29
N VAL A 117 -19.32 9.70 -21.27
CA VAL A 117 -20.75 9.94 -20.99
C VAL A 117 -21.01 9.57 -19.55
N SER A 118 -21.74 10.41 -18.84
CA SER A 118 -22.17 10.14 -17.48
C SER A 118 -23.63 10.49 -17.28
N ALA A 119 -24.29 9.81 -16.36
CA ALA A 119 -25.68 10.07 -16.03
C ALA A 119 -25.95 9.86 -14.55
N PHE A 120 -26.90 10.64 -14.04
CA PHE A 120 -27.51 10.47 -12.73
C PHE A 120 -29.02 10.28 -12.89
N SER A 121 -29.65 9.44 -12.05
CA SER A 121 -31.10 9.21 -12.04
C SER A 121 -31.69 9.06 -13.45
N ALA A 122 -32.69 9.86 -13.85
CA ALA A 122 -33.35 9.83 -15.16
C ALA A 122 -32.43 9.93 -16.39
N GLY A 123 -31.19 10.42 -16.26
CA GLY A 123 -30.24 10.57 -17.37
C GLY A 123 -29.92 9.26 -18.11
N PHE A 124 -30.12 8.10 -17.49
CA PHE A 124 -29.92 6.79 -18.13
C PHE A 124 -30.74 6.61 -19.40
N GLY A 125 -31.90 7.28 -19.52
CA GLY A 125 -32.74 7.19 -20.72
C GLY A 125 -32.01 7.69 -21.97
N GLY A 126 -31.27 8.79 -21.84
CA GLY A 126 -30.44 9.33 -22.91
C GLY A 126 -29.23 8.45 -23.20
N VAL A 127 -28.56 7.95 -22.16
CA VAL A 127 -27.45 6.98 -22.33
C VAL A 127 -27.94 5.74 -23.08
N ARG A 128 -29.12 5.21 -22.75
CA ARG A 128 -29.69 4.04 -23.42
C ARG A 128 -29.96 4.31 -24.91
N ALA A 129 -30.41 5.51 -25.27
CA ALA A 129 -30.56 5.89 -26.68
C ALA A 129 -29.21 5.96 -27.40
N LEU A 130 -28.22 6.62 -26.79
CA LEU A 130 -26.85 6.70 -27.32
C LEU A 130 -26.20 5.32 -27.53
N LEU A 131 -26.40 4.37 -26.61
CA LEU A 131 -25.83 3.03 -26.73
C LEU A 131 -26.50 2.13 -27.79
N ARG A 132 -27.67 2.55 -28.32
CA ARG A 132 -28.35 1.87 -29.43
C ARG A 132 -27.78 2.27 -30.78
N GLU A 133 -27.36 3.51 -30.94
CA GLU A 133 -26.78 4.03 -32.18
C GLU A 133 -25.30 3.58 -32.30
N PRO A 134 -24.93 2.81 -33.34
CA PRO A 134 -23.56 2.29 -33.47
C PRO A 134 -22.48 3.37 -33.48
N ALA A 135 -22.72 4.50 -34.16
CA ALA A 135 -21.74 5.59 -34.23
C ALA A 135 -21.47 6.22 -32.84
N ASP A 136 -22.53 6.41 -32.05
CA ASP A 136 -22.42 6.95 -30.70
C ASP A 136 -21.78 5.94 -29.75
N PHE A 137 -22.16 4.67 -29.83
CA PHE A 137 -21.54 3.59 -29.04
C PHE A 137 -20.02 3.53 -29.26
N GLU A 138 -19.56 3.62 -30.52
CA GLU A 138 -18.13 3.65 -30.85
C GLU A 138 -17.45 4.91 -30.32
N ARG A 139 -18.10 6.07 -30.45
CA ARG A 139 -17.55 7.36 -29.99
C ARG A 139 -17.34 7.44 -28.48
N ILE A 140 -18.20 6.77 -27.70
CA ILE A 140 -18.16 6.75 -26.24
C ILE A 140 -17.07 5.77 -25.77
N GLY A 141 -15.99 6.33 -25.21
CA GLY A 141 -14.89 5.53 -24.65
C GLY A 141 -15.09 5.17 -23.18
N THR A 142 -15.79 6.03 -22.45
CA THR A 142 -16.01 5.90 -21.01
C THR A 142 -17.47 6.14 -20.65
N LEU A 143 -18.00 5.31 -19.75
CA LEU A 143 -19.34 5.45 -19.18
C LEU A 143 -19.27 5.55 -17.65
N VAL A 144 -20.00 6.51 -17.07
CA VAL A 144 -20.16 6.67 -15.62
C VAL A 144 -21.64 6.76 -15.26
N MET A 145 -22.16 5.72 -14.62
CA MET A 145 -23.56 5.66 -14.22
C MET A 145 -23.66 5.83 -12.70
N ALA A 146 -23.99 7.05 -12.27
CA ALA A 146 -24.09 7.42 -10.86
C ALA A 146 -25.52 7.16 -10.36
N ASP A 147 -25.77 6.01 -9.72
CA ASP A 147 -27.10 5.58 -9.25
C ASP A 147 -28.23 5.90 -10.26
N SER A 148 -28.07 5.40 -11.48
CA SER A 148 -28.85 5.91 -12.63
C SER A 148 -29.58 4.85 -13.44
N ILE A 149 -29.09 3.60 -13.54
CA ILE A 149 -29.73 2.58 -14.39
C ILE A 149 -30.99 2.01 -13.73
N TYR A 150 -32.10 2.71 -13.88
CA TYR A 150 -33.43 2.23 -13.54
C TYR A 150 -34.11 1.69 -14.79
N CYS A 151 -34.64 0.47 -14.83
CA CYS A 151 -35.33 -0.04 -16.03
C CYS A 151 -36.60 -0.80 -15.69
N GLY A 152 -37.53 -0.85 -16.64
CA GLY A 152 -38.75 -1.66 -16.49
C GLY A 152 -38.44 -3.15 -16.35
N TYR A 153 -39.39 -3.89 -15.80
CA TYR A 153 -39.37 -5.35 -15.80
C TYR A 153 -39.90 -5.91 -17.13
N ALA A 154 -39.42 -7.08 -17.54
CA ALA A 154 -39.95 -7.82 -18.67
C ALA A 154 -41.26 -8.52 -18.29
N GLY A 155 -42.29 -8.37 -19.13
CA GLY A 155 -43.57 -9.05 -18.95
C GLY A 155 -44.31 -8.60 -17.69
N ASP A 156 -44.62 -9.54 -16.80
CA ASP A 156 -45.31 -9.26 -15.54
C ASP A 156 -44.37 -8.58 -14.53
N ALA A 157 -44.72 -7.34 -14.13
CA ALA A 157 -43.97 -6.57 -13.16
C ALA A 157 -43.87 -7.25 -11.79
N ALA A 158 -44.80 -8.14 -11.44
CA ALA A 158 -44.74 -8.91 -10.20
C ALA A 158 -43.58 -9.92 -10.18
N ALA A 159 -43.12 -10.37 -11.35
CA ALA A 159 -42.00 -11.31 -11.48
C ALA A 159 -40.62 -10.66 -11.27
N LYS A 160 -40.56 -9.32 -11.24
CA LYS A 160 -39.33 -8.51 -11.04
C LYS A 160 -38.12 -8.93 -11.89
N GLN A 161 -38.36 -9.37 -13.12
CA GLN A 161 -37.29 -9.76 -14.04
C GLN A 161 -36.81 -8.54 -14.83
N VAL A 162 -35.57 -8.09 -14.60
CA VAL A 162 -34.94 -6.97 -15.34
C VAL A 162 -35.06 -7.20 -16.85
N ASP A 163 -35.60 -6.23 -17.59
CA ASP A 163 -35.82 -6.34 -19.03
C ASP A 163 -34.49 -6.38 -19.83
N PRO A 164 -34.14 -7.52 -20.46
CA PRO A 164 -32.92 -7.64 -21.26
C PRO A 164 -32.83 -6.64 -22.41
N ALA A 165 -33.97 -6.28 -23.04
CA ALA A 165 -33.99 -5.36 -24.18
C ALA A 165 -33.62 -3.93 -23.76
N LEU A 166 -33.94 -3.55 -22.52
CA LEU A 166 -33.57 -2.25 -21.97
C LEU A 166 -32.10 -2.22 -21.50
N MET A 167 -31.54 -3.38 -21.14
CA MET A 167 -30.17 -3.54 -20.66
C MET A 167 -29.13 -3.85 -21.74
N ALA A 168 -29.55 -4.24 -22.95
CA ALA A 168 -28.67 -4.73 -24.01
C ALA A 168 -27.47 -3.81 -24.33
N GLY A 169 -27.69 -2.49 -24.41
CA GLY A 169 -26.62 -1.52 -24.65
C GLY A 169 -25.61 -1.44 -23.49
N PHE A 170 -26.12 -1.44 -22.24
CA PHE A 170 -25.28 -1.43 -21.04
C PHE A 170 -24.48 -2.71 -20.89
N LEU A 171 -25.08 -3.87 -21.19
CA LEU A 171 -24.40 -5.16 -21.16
C LEU A 171 -23.25 -5.21 -22.17
N ARG A 172 -23.50 -4.85 -23.44
CA ARG A 172 -22.45 -4.74 -24.46
C ARG A 172 -21.30 -3.82 -24.03
N PHE A 173 -21.62 -2.70 -23.38
CA PHE A 173 -20.60 -1.77 -22.90
C PHE A 173 -19.82 -2.34 -21.69
N ALA A 174 -20.50 -3.05 -20.79
CA ALA A 174 -19.90 -3.72 -19.65
C ALA A 174 -18.98 -4.88 -20.07
N GLU A 175 -19.35 -5.64 -21.10
CA GLU A 175 -18.50 -6.66 -21.75
C GLU A 175 -17.24 -6.02 -22.32
N ALA A 176 -17.38 -4.96 -23.15
CA ALA A 176 -16.25 -4.24 -23.70
C ALA A 176 -15.34 -3.63 -22.61
N ALA A 177 -15.91 -3.16 -21.50
CA ALA A 177 -15.14 -2.63 -20.38
C ALA A 177 -14.43 -3.74 -19.59
N ALA A 178 -15.09 -4.88 -19.38
CA ALA A 178 -14.48 -6.06 -18.78
C ALA A 178 -13.29 -6.59 -19.59
N GLU A 179 -13.34 -6.47 -20.92
CA GLU A 179 -12.26 -6.80 -21.85
C GLU A 179 -11.20 -5.69 -21.98
N GLY A 180 -11.38 -4.55 -21.30
CA GLY A 180 -10.46 -3.42 -21.30
C GLY A 180 -10.57 -2.49 -22.52
N LYS A 181 -11.47 -2.77 -23.47
CA LYS A 181 -11.70 -1.97 -24.68
C LYS A 181 -12.37 -0.63 -24.40
N LYS A 182 -13.22 -0.56 -23.36
CA LYS A 182 -13.89 0.66 -22.89
C LYS A 182 -13.72 0.81 -21.37
N ARG A 183 -14.17 1.92 -20.78
CA ARG A 183 -14.16 2.14 -19.32
C ARG A 183 -15.58 2.31 -18.81
N PHE A 184 -15.98 1.53 -17.80
CA PHE A 184 -17.31 1.67 -17.22
C PHE A 184 -17.21 1.71 -15.69
N VAL A 185 -17.68 2.81 -15.09
CA VAL A 185 -17.92 2.93 -13.64
C VAL A 185 -19.43 2.96 -13.42
N LEU A 186 -19.95 1.96 -12.70
CA LEU A 186 -21.34 1.86 -12.31
C LEU A 186 -21.42 2.00 -10.80
N THR A 187 -22.33 2.83 -10.31
CA THR A 187 -22.65 2.89 -8.88
C THR A 187 -24.13 2.62 -8.66
N HIS A 188 -24.47 2.04 -7.52
CA HIS A 188 -25.86 1.79 -7.12
C HIS A 188 -26.05 2.07 -5.62
N SER A 189 -27.28 2.39 -5.22
CA SER A 189 -27.73 2.51 -3.83
C SER A 189 -28.61 1.33 -3.41
N GLU A 190 -29.02 1.28 -2.15
CA GLU A 190 -29.99 0.30 -1.63
C GLU A 190 -31.44 0.75 -1.85
N GLN A 191 -31.65 1.84 -2.59
CA GLN A 191 -32.98 2.36 -2.89
C GLN A 191 -33.76 1.40 -3.79
N VAL A 192 -34.97 1.02 -3.34
CA VAL A 192 -35.90 0.17 -4.11
C VAL A 192 -37.07 1.03 -4.60
N PRO A 193 -37.14 1.34 -5.90
CA PRO A 193 -38.25 2.11 -6.45
C PRO A 193 -39.51 1.24 -6.63
N GLU A 194 -40.66 1.89 -6.69
CA GLU A 194 -41.93 1.24 -6.98
C GLU A 194 -42.16 1.11 -8.49
N GLY A 195 -42.47 -0.10 -8.97
CA GLY A 195 -42.91 -0.36 -10.34
C GLY A 195 -41.81 -0.57 -11.40
N TYR A 196 -40.53 -0.54 -11.03
CA TYR A 196 -39.40 -0.82 -11.92
C TYR A 196 -38.17 -1.34 -11.15
N ALA A 197 -37.15 -1.82 -11.86
CA ALA A 197 -35.93 -2.35 -11.27
C ALA A 197 -35.06 -1.23 -10.67
N SER A 198 -34.53 -1.49 -9.47
CA SER A 198 -33.53 -0.67 -8.81
C SER A 198 -32.17 -0.69 -9.51
N THR A 199 -31.32 0.26 -9.19
CA THR A 199 -29.92 0.30 -9.64
C THR A 199 -29.11 -0.87 -9.09
N THR A 200 -29.49 -1.43 -7.93
CA THR A 200 -28.91 -2.68 -7.41
C THR A 200 -29.29 -3.86 -8.30
N GLU A 201 -30.57 -4.00 -8.64
CA GLU A 201 -31.05 -5.11 -9.50
C GLU A 201 -30.45 -5.06 -10.90
N THR A 202 -30.29 -3.86 -11.48
CA THR A 202 -29.66 -3.73 -12.80
C THR A 202 -28.14 -3.94 -12.76
N ALA A 203 -27.48 -3.55 -11.66
CA ALA A 203 -26.07 -3.90 -11.42
C ALA A 203 -25.90 -5.42 -11.29
N ASP A 204 -26.75 -6.08 -10.51
CA ASP A 204 -26.75 -7.53 -10.33
C ASP A 204 -27.03 -8.28 -11.63
N TYR A 205 -27.94 -7.77 -12.46
CA TYR A 205 -28.19 -8.30 -13.80
C TYR A 205 -26.91 -8.30 -14.65
N LEU A 206 -26.18 -7.18 -14.70
CA LEU A 206 -24.92 -7.08 -15.46
C LEU A 206 -23.86 -8.04 -14.92
N LEU A 207 -23.71 -8.10 -13.59
CA LEU A 207 -22.73 -8.99 -12.97
C LEU A 207 -23.06 -10.46 -13.22
N ALA A 208 -24.33 -10.86 -13.14
CA ALA A 208 -24.76 -12.23 -13.42
C ALA A 208 -24.42 -12.64 -14.87
N LYS A 209 -24.67 -11.76 -15.85
CA LYS A 209 -24.31 -12.02 -17.26
C LYS A 209 -22.81 -12.10 -17.50
N LEU A 210 -22.03 -11.40 -16.69
CA LEU A 210 -20.57 -11.42 -16.76
C LEU A 210 -19.94 -12.52 -15.89
N GLY A 211 -20.71 -13.26 -15.09
CA GLY A 211 -20.16 -14.21 -14.12
C GLY A 211 -19.35 -13.54 -13.00
N GLY A 212 -19.71 -12.30 -12.63
CA GLY A 212 -19.07 -11.52 -11.58
C GLY A 212 -19.75 -11.68 -10.23
N THR A 213 -18.98 -11.63 -9.15
CA THR A 213 -19.48 -11.65 -7.77
C THR A 213 -18.92 -10.46 -7.01
N ARG A 214 -19.79 -9.73 -6.31
CA ARG A 214 -19.39 -8.57 -5.50
C ARG A 214 -18.58 -9.01 -4.28
N THR A 215 -17.59 -8.21 -3.93
CA THR A 215 -16.94 -8.24 -2.62
C THR A 215 -17.67 -7.26 -1.72
N PHE A 216 -17.94 -7.65 -0.48
CA PHE A 216 -18.62 -6.79 0.49
C PHE A 216 -17.61 -6.20 1.47
N GLU A 217 -17.63 -4.87 1.61
CA GLU A 217 -16.72 -4.11 2.45
C GLU A 217 -17.46 -2.92 3.05
N ALA A 218 -17.11 -2.50 4.27
CA ALA A 218 -17.68 -1.32 4.90
C ALA A 218 -16.62 -0.23 4.92
N GLN A 219 -16.76 0.75 4.04
CA GLN A 219 -15.81 1.85 3.91
C GLN A 219 -16.56 3.19 3.79
N GLU A 220 -16.18 4.16 4.62
CA GLU A 220 -16.65 5.54 4.47
C GLU A 220 -16.06 6.15 3.18
N TRP A 221 -16.89 6.88 2.44
CA TRP A 221 -16.56 7.53 1.18
C TRP A 221 -16.87 9.03 1.26
N ASN A 222 -16.36 9.80 0.31
CA ASN A 222 -16.64 11.23 0.18
C ASN A 222 -18.16 11.52 0.10
N HIS A 223 -18.52 12.75 0.47
CA HIS A 223 -19.89 13.25 0.42
C HIS A 223 -20.93 12.43 1.23
N GLY A 224 -20.47 11.70 2.25
CA GLY A 224 -21.32 10.89 3.13
C GLY A 224 -21.83 9.59 2.50
N LEU A 225 -21.23 9.18 1.37
CA LEU A 225 -21.46 7.86 0.79
C LEU A 225 -20.75 6.80 1.64
N LYS A 226 -21.32 5.60 1.69
CA LYS A 226 -20.74 4.46 2.44
C LYS A 226 -20.66 3.26 1.53
N LEU A 227 -19.47 2.92 1.06
CA LEU A 227 -19.27 1.77 0.20
C LEU A 227 -19.62 0.50 0.98
N ARG A 228 -20.46 -0.35 0.37
CA ARG A 228 -20.96 -1.63 0.88
C ARG A 228 -20.45 -2.81 0.08
N SER A 229 -20.29 -2.60 -1.22
CA SER A 229 -19.83 -3.65 -2.11
C SER A 229 -19.06 -3.09 -3.29
N SER A 230 -18.15 -3.87 -3.82
CA SER A 230 -17.37 -3.54 -5.00
C SER A 230 -17.14 -4.76 -5.89
N PHE A 231 -17.03 -4.52 -7.19
CA PHE A 231 -16.59 -5.50 -8.17
C PHE A 231 -15.73 -4.78 -9.21
N THR A 232 -14.59 -5.38 -9.55
CA THR A 232 -13.72 -4.88 -10.60
C THR A 232 -13.31 -6.03 -11.53
N ARG A 233 -13.51 -5.85 -12.84
CA ARG A 233 -12.98 -6.75 -13.88
C ARG A 233 -12.53 -5.93 -15.09
N GLY A 234 -11.28 -6.09 -15.51
CA GLY A 234 -10.71 -5.25 -16.56
C GLY A 234 -10.86 -3.77 -16.21
N ARG A 235 -11.60 -3.02 -17.03
CA ARG A 235 -11.94 -1.61 -16.83
C ARG A 235 -13.41 -1.39 -16.47
N LEU A 236 -14.10 -2.43 -15.98
CA LEU A 236 -15.43 -2.32 -15.38
C LEU A 236 -15.30 -2.25 -13.85
N ASP A 237 -15.84 -1.20 -13.25
CA ASP A 237 -16.09 -1.12 -11.81
C ASP A 237 -17.59 -1.03 -11.53
N VAL A 238 -18.04 -1.80 -10.54
CA VAL A 238 -19.39 -1.70 -9.97
C VAL A 238 -19.24 -1.44 -8.48
N LEU A 239 -19.79 -0.34 -7.98
CA LEU A 239 -19.68 0.13 -6.60
C LEU A 239 -21.07 0.26 -5.98
N GLY A 240 -21.35 -0.53 -4.95
CA GLY A 240 -22.61 -0.47 -4.20
C GLY A 240 -22.44 0.34 -2.93
N PHE A 241 -23.32 1.31 -2.73
CA PHE A 241 -23.31 2.19 -1.56
C PHE A 241 -24.54 1.95 -0.68
N ALA A 242 -24.36 2.12 0.64
CA ALA A 242 -25.44 2.03 1.61
C ALA A 242 -26.41 3.20 1.48
N GLY A 243 -27.68 2.95 1.78
CA GLY A 243 -28.69 3.99 1.92
C GLY A 243 -29.93 3.75 1.08
N THR A 244 -31.09 3.98 1.68
CA THR A 244 -32.42 3.77 1.09
C THR A 244 -33.21 5.07 0.95
N ALA A 245 -32.70 6.18 1.49
CA ALA A 245 -33.39 7.46 1.50
C ALA A 245 -33.15 8.25 0.19
N PRO A 246 -34.07 9.15 -0.22
CA PRO A 246 -33.85 10.03 -1.37
C PRO A 246 -32.56 10.86 -1.28
N GLU A 247 -32.13 11.20 -0.07
CA GLU A 247 -30.88 11.93 0.15
C GLU A 247 -29.64 11.08 -0.17
N ASP A 248 -29.70 9.76 0.05
CA ASP A 248 -28.61 8.84 -0.31
C ASP A 248 -28.44 8.79 -1.83
N HIS A 249 -29.55 8.74 -2.59
CA HIS A 249 -29.55 8.89 -4.04
C HIS A 249 -28.89 10.22 -4.47
N LEU A 250 -29.26 11.35 -3.86
CA LEU A 250 -28.66 12.65 -4.17
C LEU A 250 -27.16 12.75 -3.84
N ARG A 251 -26.63 11.94 -2.91
CA ARG A 251 -25.18 11.91 -2.61
C ARG A 251 -24.37 11.43 -3.81
N HIS A 252 -24.91 10.55 -4.66
CA HIS A 252 -24.23 10.12 -5.88
C HIS A 252 -24.06 11.28 -6.87
N LEU A 253 -25.01 12.22 -6.95
CA LEU A 253 -24.86 13.42 -7.76
C LEU A 253 -23.83 14.38 -7.17
N ARG A 254 -23.84 14.59 -5.84
CA ARG A 254 -22.85 15.47 -5.18
C ARG A 254 -21.43 14.91 -5.25
N GLY A 255 -21.28 13.59 -5.17
CA GLY A 255 -20.01 12.87 -5.27
C GLY A 255 -19.62 12.42 -6.68
N ILE A 256 -20.32 12.88 -7.72
CA ILE A 256 -20.06 12.41 -9.09
C ILE A 256 -18.63 12.69 -9.58
N GLY A 257 -17.99 13.73 -9.03
CA GLY A 257 -16.58 14.04 -9.29
C GLY A 257 -15.63 12.90 -8.95
N ASP A 258 -15.87 12.17 -7.85
CA ASP A 258 -15.06 11.00 -7.48
C ASP A 258 -15.20 9.87 -8.49
N PHE A 259 -16.41 9.70 -9.03
CA PHE A 259 -16.69 8.67 -10.03
C PHE A 259 -16.08 9.05 -11.38
N TRP A 260 -16.06 10.34 -11.73
CA TRP A 260 -15.30 10.84 -12.88
C TRP A 260 -13.81 10.65 -12.70
N ASP A 261 -13.25 10.92 -11.52
CA ASP A 261 -11.85 10.68 -11.21
C ASP A 261 -11.47 9.21 -11.36
N ARG A 262 -12.32 8.31 -10.84
CA ARG A 262 -12.17 6.88 -11.03
C ARG A 262 -12.31 6.45 -12.49
N ALA A 263 -13.14 7.16 -13.25
CA ALA A 263 -13.37 6.91 -14.67
C ALA A 263 -12.37 7.60 -15.59
N LEU A 264 -11.48 8.46 -15.05
CA LEU A 264 -10.46 9.13 -15.84
C LEU A 264 -9.75 8.05 -16.64
N PRO A 265 -9.64 8.24 -17.96
CA PRO A 265 -8.94 7.27 -18.75
C PRO A 265 -7.53 7.14 -18.15
N VAL A 266 -7.15 5.92 -17.79
CA VAL A 266 -5.78 5.48 -18.06
C VAL A 266 -5.70 5.48 -19.59
N VAL A 267 -5.63 6.68 -20.18
CA VAL A 267 -4.98 6.81 -21.48
C VAL A 267 -3.65 6.10 -21.23
N PRO A 268 -3.20 5.18 -22.10
CA PRO A 268 -1.78 4.91 -22.15
C PRO A 268 -1.19 6.29 -22.41
N ALA A 269 -0.80 6.99 -21.35
CA ALA A 269 -0.18 8.29 -21.45
C ALA A 269 0.95 8.01 -22.41
N ARG A 270 0.87 8.60 -23.61
CA ARG A 270 1.87 8.37 -24.65
C ARG A 270 3.19 8.60 -23.92
N GLY A 271 4.01 7.54 -23.84
CA GLY A 271 5.24 7.61 -23.07
C GLY A 271 6.00 8.84 -23.52
N ALA A 272 6.50 9.64 -22.58
CA ALA A 272 7.20 10.88 -22.91
C ALA A 272 8.23 10.59 -24.00
N ALA A 273 8.10 11.23 -25.16
CA ALA A 273 8.95 10.95 -26.32
C ALA A 273 10.37 11.48 -26.13
N THR A 274 10.53 12.43 -25.19
CA THR A 274 11.80 13.08 -24.85
C THR A 274 11.95 13.20 -23.33
N VAL A 275 13.18 13.35 -22.86
CA VAL A 275 13.46 13.63 -21.44
C VAL A 275 12.80 14.93 -20.98
N ALA A 276 12.78 15.96 -21.84
CA ALA A 276 12.12 17.23 -21.54
C ALA A 276 10.60 17.09 -21.35
N GLU A 277 9.95 16.22 -22.12
CA GLU A 277 8.54 15.91 -21.92
C GLU A 277 8.31 15.15 -20.61
N LEU A 278 9.16 14.18 -20.28
CA LEU A 278 9.10 13.47 -19.01
C LEU A 278 9.23 14.45 -17.83
N GLN A 279 10.19 15.37 -17.89
CA GLN A 279 10.39 16.41 -16.87
C GLN A 279 9.13 17.25 -16.66
N ARG A 280 8.44 17.67 -17.74
CA ARG A 280 7.18 18.42 -17.64
C ARG A 280 6.07 17.58 -17.01
N GLN A 281 5.94 16.31 -17.37
CA GLN A 281 4.95 15.40 -16.78
C GLN A 281 5.19 15.21 -15.26
N LEU A 282 6.45 15.00 -14.87
CA LEU A 282 6.85 14.87 -13.47
C LEU A 282 6.62 16.17 -12.66
N ALA A 283 6.97 17.32 -13.25
CA ALA A 283 6.73 18.63 -12.65
C ALA A 283 5.24 18.91 -12.45
N ALA A 284 4.40 18.62 -13.46
CA ALA A 284 2.95 18.77 -13.38
C ALA A 284 2.33 17.87 -12.30
N HIS A 285 2.76 16.60 -12.24
CA HIS A 285 2.29 15.66 -11.22
C HIS A 285 2.66 16.11 -9.81
N THR A 286 3.94 16.37 -9.57
CA THR A 286 4.42 16.79 -8.24
C THR A 286 3.95 18.19 -7.85
N GLY A 287 3.63 19.06 -8.83
CA GLY A 287 3.18 20.44 -8.64
C GLY A 287 1.68 20.61 -8.50
N HIS A 288 0.91 19.51 -8.55
CA HIS A 288 -0.54 19.57 -8.47
C HIS A 288 -1.00 20.29 -7.17
N PRO A 289 -2.02 21.18 -7.23
CA PRO A 289 -2.46 21.98 -6.07
C PRO A 289 -2.80 21.18 -4.80
N ARG A 290 -3.23 19.92 -4.96
CA ARG A 290 -3.47 18.99 -3.83
C ARG A 290 -2.24 18.75 -2.95
N TYR A 291 -1.04 19.02 -3.46
CA TYR A 291 0.22 18.91 -2.73
C TYR A 291 0.72 20.22 -2.15
N ALA A 292 -0.08 21.29 -2.16
CA ALA A 292 0.32 22.60 -1.64
C ALA A 292 0.79 22.57 -0.17
N ARG A 293 0.39 21.56 0.60
CA ARG A 293 0.81 21.35 2.00
C ARG A 293 1.72 20.14 2.19
N SER A 294 2.04 19.43 1.11
CA SER A 294 2.91 18.25 1.12
C SER A 294 4.36 18.64 0.83
N LEU A 295 5.28 17.78 1.25
CA LEU A 295 6.70 17.90 0.93
C LEU A 295 7.09 16.79 -0.04
N TRP A 296 7.57 17.17 -1.23
CA TRP A 296 8.13 16.25 -2.21
C TRP A 296 9.65 16.31 -2.14
N GLY A 297 10.32 15.17 -2.23
CA GLY A 297 11.73 15.07 -2.58
C GLY A 297 11.87 14.04 -3.68
N VAL A 298 12.35 14.46 -4.85
CA VAL A 298 12.49 13.57 -6.01
C VAL A 298 13.86 13.74 -6.64
N LYS A 299 14.54 12.63 -6.93
CA LYS A 299 15.80 12.59 -7.68
C LYS A 299 15.82 11.39 -8.62
N VAL A 300 16.11 11.61 -9.89
CA VAL A 300 16.22 10.58 -10.92
C VAL A 300 17.51 10.78 -11.69
N VAL A 301 18.33 9.73 -11.78
CA VAL A 301 19.66 9.75 -12.39
C VAL A 301 19.77 8.62 -13.40
N SER A 302 20.31 8.92 -14.58
CA SER A 302 20.69 7.90 -15.57
C SER A 302 21.93 7.17 -15.10
N LEU A 303 21.85 5.84 -15.02
CA LEU A 303 23.00 4.98 -14.75
C LEU A 303 23.91 4.83 -15.96
N ASP A 304 23.37 5.07 -17.16
CA ASP A 304 24.10 4.91 -18.42
C ASP A 304 24.98 6.14 -18.71
N THR A 305 24.52 7.36 -18.39
CA THR A 305 25.24 8.62 -18.67
C THR A 305 25.68 9.38 -17.43
N GLY A 306 25.13 9.07 -16.26
CA GLY A 306 25.31 9.87 -15.03
C GLY A 306 24.49 11.16 -14.98
N ALA A 307 23.70 11.47 -16.01
CA ALA A 307 22.92 12.69 -16.09
C ALA A 307 21.73 12.68 -15.10
N VAL A 308 21.40 13.84 -14.56
CA VAL A 308 20.17 14.05 -13.78
C VAL A 308 19.00 14.16 -14.74
N VAL A 309 18.08 13.19 -14.70
CA VAL A 309 16.88 13.17 -15.54
C VAL A 309 15.83 14.12 -14.98
N TYR A 310 15.65 14.12 -13.66
CA TYR A 310 14.69 14.99 -12.97
C TYR A 310 15.11 15.16 -11.51
N GLU A 311 14.91 16.34 -10.96
CA GLU A 311 15.01 16.58 -9.52
C GLU A 311 14.01 17.63 -9.06
N ARG A 312 13.52 17.49 -7.83
CA ARG A 312 12.65 18.45 -7.16
C ARG A 312 12.90 18.39 -5.67
N GLU A 313 13.28 19.52 -5.08
CA GLU A 313 13.58 19.65 -3.64
C GLU A 313 14.46 18.49 -3.13
N ALA A 314 15.43 18.06 -3.96
CA ALA A 314 16.14 16.80 -3.75
C ALA A 314 17.02 16.82 -2.49
N ASP A 315 17.31 18.01 -1.98
CA ASP A 315 18.14 18.30 -0.80
C ASP A 315 17.32 18.43 0.49
N GLN A 316 15.99 18.31 0.42
CA GLN A 316 15.15 18.42 1.60
C GLN A 316 15.28 17.17 2.48
N LEU A 317 15.54 17.37 3.79
CA LEU A 317 15.50 16.30 4.78
C LEU A 317 14.06 15.87 5.02
N LEU A 318 13.77 14.61 4.66
CA LEU A 318 12.45 14.00 4.77
C LEU A 318 12.54 12.67 5.51
N SER A 319 11.45 12.24 6.14
CA SER A 319 11.38 10.91 6.74
C SER A 319 11.36 9.85 5.63
N PRO A 320 12.34 8.94 5.56
CA PRO A 320 12.40 7.91 4.52
C PRO A 320 11.39 6.79 4.73
N ALA A 321 10.90 6.60 5.95
CA ALA A 321 10.28 5.36 6.37
C ALA A 321 11.20 4.17 6.02
N SER A 322 10.65 3.02 5.61
CA SER A 322 11.42 1.82 5.25
C SER A 322 12.35 1.94 4.02
N ASN A 323 12.51 3.11 3.39
CA ASN A 323 13.67 3.35 2.53
C ASN A 323 14.98 3.36 3.33
N ALA A 324 14.95 3.57 4.65
CA ALA A 324 16.11 3.38 5.52
C ALA A 324 16.75 2.00 5.36
N LYS A 325 15.94 0.97 5.07
CA LYS A 325 16.42 -0.39 4.81
C LYS A 325 17.34 -0.51 3.59
N LEU A 326 17.24 0.40 2.61
CA LEU A 326 18.22 0.47 1.51
C LEU A 326 19.63 0.70 2.06
N TYR A 327 19.76 1.60 3.03
CA TYR A 327 21.03 1.93 3.68
C TYR A 327 21.51 0.78 4.56
N ALA A 328 20.64 0.24 5.42
CA ALA A 328 21.01 -0.86 6.31
C ALA A 328 21.40 -2.14 5.53
N GLY A 329 20.63 -2.51 4.50
CA GLY A 329 20.94 -3.66 3.65
C GLY A 329 22.21 -3.47 2.82
N ALA A 330 22.43 -2.28 2.27
CA ALA A 330 23.68 -1.96 1.56
C ALA A 330 24.89 -2.01 2.49
N LEU A 331 24.77 -1.45 3.71
CA LEU A 331 25.80 -1.48 4.74
C LEU A 331 26.16 -2.91 5.12
N ALA A 332 25.17 -3.77 5.40
CA ALA A 332 25.41 -5.16 5.76
C ALA A 332 26.14 -5.94 4.64
N LEU A 333 25.72 -5.75 3.39
CA LEU A 333 26.39 -6.36 2.23
C LEU A 333 27.81 -5.84 2.01
N ASP A 334 28.07 -4.55 2.26
CA ASP A 334 29.42 -4.00 2.20
C ASP A 334 30.31 -4.60 3.30
N ARG A 335 29.88 -4.52 4.56
CA ARG A 335 30.72 -4.90 5.71
C ARG A 335 30.98 -6.39 5.81
N LEU A 336 29.98 -7.22 5.50
CA LEU A 336 30.04 -8.66 5.76
C LEU A 336 30.27 -9.46 4.47
N GLY A 337 29.81 -8.94 3.33
CA GLY A 337 29.80 -9.67 2.06
C GLY A 337 28.58 -10.58 1.90
N ALA A 338 28.22 -10.86 0.65
CA ALA A 338 26.96 -11.54 0.31
C ALA A 338 26.84 -12.99 0.82
N ASP A 339 27.96 -13.68 0.97
CA ASP A 339 27.99 -15.10 1.35
C ASP A 339 28.24 -15.32 2.85
N TYR A 340 28.38 -14.23 3.61
CA TYR A 340 28.56 -14.28 5.06
C TYR A 340 27.38 -14.98 5.74
N ARG A 341 27.66 -15.71 6.82
CA ARG A 341 26.65 -16.33 7.66
C ARG A 341 26.94 -16.01 9.13
N ILE A 342 25.92 -15.54 9.83
CA ILE A 342 25.97 -15.34 11.28
C ILE A 342 26.09 -16.71 11.93
N THR A 343 27.04 -16.87 12.85
CA THR A 343 27.28 -18.11 13.57
C THR A 343 26.77 -17.98 15.00
N THR A 344 25.91 -18.90 15.42
CA THR A 344 25.34 -18.97 16.77
C THR A 344 25.93 -20.18 17.51
N PRO A 345 26.84 -19.97 18.47
CA PRO A 345 27.41 -21.06 19.26
C PRO A 345 26.40 -21.67 20.24
N ILE A 346 26.48 -22.99 20.43
CA ILE A 346 25.80 -23.72 21.50
C ILE A 346 26.89 -24.23 22.44
N LEU A 347 26.82 -23.77 23.69
CA LEU A 347 27.87 -23.91 24.69
C LEU A 347 27.32 -24.64 25.93
N ALA A 348 28.19 -25.25 26.70
CA ALA A 348 27.87 -25.87 27.97
C ALA A 348 28.91 -25.51 29.03
N THR A 349 28.47 -25.50 30.29
CA THR A 349 29.37 -25.33 31.45
C THR A 349 30.33 -26.51 31.63
N ALA A 350 29.94 -27.70 31.19
CA ALA A 350 30.75 -28.91 31.21
C ALA A 350 30.52 -29.75 29.95
N ALA A 351 31.50 -30.57 29.58
CA ALA A 351 31.34 -31.55 28.52
C ALA A 351 30.32 -32.64 28.91
N PRO A 352 29.60 -33.25 27.94
CA PRO A 352 28.76 -34.41 28.21
C PRO A 352 29.59 -35.59 28.74
N ASP A 353 29.12 -36.26 29.78
CA ASP A 353 29.75 -37.48 30.29
C ASP A 353 29.46 -38.71 29.40
N GLY A 354 29.99 -39.88 29.76
CA GLY A 354 29.80 -41.12 29.00
C GLY A 354 28.35 -41.60 28.89
N ALA A 355 27.44 -41.07 29.72
CA ALA A 355 26.00 -41.33 29.63
C ALA A 355 25.25 -40.24 28.84
N GLY A 356 25.95 -39.21 28.35
CA GLY A 356 25.37 -38.06 27.65
C GLY A 356 24.77 -37.01 28.59
N ARG A 357 25.15 -37.00 29.87
CA ARG A 357 24.67 -36.02 30.85
C ARG A 357 25.61 -34.83 30.90
N ILE A 358 25.05 -33.62 30.85
CA ILE A 358 25.75 -32.36 31.14
C ILE A 358 25.44 -31.95 32.58
N ALA A 359 26.47 -31.93 33.43
CA ALA A 359 26.38 -31.49 34.82
C ALA A 359 26.47 -29.96 34.93
N GLY A 360 25.45 -29.26 34.41
CA GLY A 360 25.33 -27.81 34.46
C GLY A 360 24.51 -27.24 33.31
N ASP A 361 24.66 -25.95 33.03
CA ASP A 361 23.86 -25.21 32.06
C ASP A 361 24.30 -25.48 30.61
N VAL A 362 23.33 -25.37 29.70
CA VAL A 362 23.54 -25.25 28.24
C VAL A 362 23.07 -23.88 27.79
N MET A 363 23.88 -23.20 26.99
CA MET A 363 23.65 -21.83 26.56
C MET A 363 23.62 -21.73 25.03
N VAL A 364 22.56 -21.10 24.51
CA VAL A 364 22.51 -20.61 23.13
C VAL A 364 23.03 -19.19 23.12
N ALA A 365 24.25 -18.99 22.63
CA ALA A 365 24.91 -17.69 22.57
C ALA A 365 24.43 -16.93 21.33
N GLY A 366 23.33 -16.19 21.48
CA GLY A 366 22.70 -15.43 20.42
C GLY A 366 23.64 -14.42 19.77
N ARG A 367 23.55 -14.32 18.44
CA ARG A 367 24.30 -13.35 17.62
C ARG A 367 23.40 -12.58 16.65
N GLY A 368 22.08 -12.59 16.88
CA GLY A 368 21.11 -11.83 16.08
C GLY A 368 20.77 -12.45 14.74
N ASP A 369 20.81 -13.78 14.62
CA ASP A 369 20.35 -14.51 13.42
C ASP A 369 18.82 -14.36 13.27
N PRO A 370 18.32 -13.72 12.19
CA PRO A 370 16.87 -13.59 11.96
C PRO A 370 16.24 -14.82 11.30
N GLY A 371 17.03 -15.86 11.01
CA GLY A 371 16.60 -17.04 10.25
C GLY A 371 15.70 -18.03 11.02
N TRP A 372 15.47 -17.84 12.32
CA TRP A 372 14.73 -18.80 13.17
C TRP A 372 13.22 -18.54 13.13
N LYS A 373 12.60 -18.86 12.01
CA LYS A 373 11.16 -18.67 11.76
C LYS A 373 10.58 -19.77 10.87
N SER A 374 9.30 -20.08 11.03
CA SER A 374 8.64 -21.20 10.33
C SER A 374 8.03 -20.82 8.98
N GLY A 375 8.26 -19.58 8.53
CA GLY A 375 7.82 -19.07 7.22
C GLY A 375 6.39 -18.50 7.26
N PRO A 376 5.81 -18.13 6.10
CA PRO A 376 4.58 -17.35 6.04
C PRO A 376 3.34 -18.03 6.64
N GLN A 377 3.28 -19.36 6.63
CA GLN A 377 2.13 -20.13 7.12
C GLN A 377 2.15 -20.35 8.63
N ARG A 378 3.32 -20.20 9.27
CA ARG A 378 3.54 -20.28 10.73
C ARG A 378 3.04 -21.55 11.43
N ASP A 379 2.65 -22.57 10.67
CA ASP A 379 2.07 -23.84 11.12
C ASP A 379 3.13 -24.87 11.54
N ARG A 380 4.41 -24.56 11.31
CA ARG A 380 5.56 -25.41 11.61
C ARG A 380 6.50 -24.78 12.64
N PHE A 381 5.96 -24.01 13.58
CA PHE A 381 6.73 -23.34 14.64
C PHE A 381 7.76 -24.26 15.30
N GLU A 382 7.39 -25.50 15.63
CA GLU A 382 8.29 -26.46 16.27
C GLU A 382 9.52 -26.83 15.42
N SER A 383 9.42 -26.74 14.09
CA SER A 383 10.52 -27.09 13.18
C SER A 383 11.74 -26.17 13.29
N ILE A 384 11.55 -24.96 13.83
CA ILE A 384 12.62 -23.99 14.09
C ILE A 384 13.71 -24.58 15.00
N PHE A 385 13.31 -25.46 15.94
CA PHE A 385 14.20 -25.98 16.97
C PHE A 385 14.95 -27.26 16.56
N ALA A 386 14.63 -27.83 15.39
CA ALA A 386 15.27 -29.06 14.92
C ALA A 386 16.80 -28.95 14.78
N PRO A 387 17.38 -27.85 14.25
CA PRO A 387 18.84 -27.68 14.20
C PRO A 387 19.50 -27.66 15.58
N PHE A 388 18.83 -27.10 16.60
CA PHE A 388 19.35 -27.05 17.97
C PHE A 388 19.36 -28.43 18.62
N ALA A 389 18.27 -29.19 18.45
CA ALA A 389 18.21 -30.58 18.91
C ALA A 389 19.28 -31.44 18.22
N ALA A 390 19.49 -31.26 16.91
CA ALA A 390 20.50 -31.99 16.16
C ALA A 390 21.93 -31.73 16.67
N VAL A 391 22.29 -30.47 16.98
CA VAL A 391 23.60 -30.15 17.56
C VAL A 391 23.80 -30.88 18.89
N LEU A 392 22.81 -30.86 19.79
CA LEU A 392 22.92 -31.53 21.08
C LEU A 392 22.99 -33.06 20.94
N GLN A 393 22.20 -33.65 20.05
CA GLN A 393 22.24 -35.09 19.77
C GLN A 393 23.59 -35.52 19.18
N GLN A 394 24.15 -34.74 18.24
CA GLN A 394 25.48 -35.00 17.67
C GLN A 394 26.60 -34.90 18.72
N ALA A 395 26.44 -34.01 19.70
CA ALA A 395 27.32 -33.93 20.87
C ALA A 395 27.08 -35.05 21.90
N GLY A 396 26.16 -36.00 21.64
CA GLY A 396 25.85 -37.12 22.52
C GLY A 396 24.99 -36.76 23.74
N VAL A 397 24.40 -35.57 23.77
CA VAL A 397 23.61 -35.08 24.91
C VAL A 397 22.27 -35.80 24.99
N LYS A 398 21.97 -36.31 26.19
CA LYS A 398 20.68 -36.93 26.56
C LYS A 398 20.01 -36.24 27.73
N ARG A 399 20.79 -35.61 28.62
CA ARG A 399 20.27 -34.92 29.80
C ARG A 399 21.09 -33.68 30.13
N ILE A 400 20.40 -32.60 30.48
CA ILE A 400 20.98 -31.35 31.00
C ILE A 400 20.47 -31.19 32.43
N ASP A 401 21.39 -31.16 33.40
CA ASP A 401 21.01 -31.00 34.81
C ASP A 401 20.71 -29.56 35.19
N GLY A 402 21.42 -28.61 34.57
CA GLY A 402 21.25 -27.18 34.82
C GLY A 402 20.21 -26.55 33.92
N ASP A 403 20.33 -25.24 33.77
CA ASP A 403 19.40 -24.42 33.00
C ASP A 403 19.66 -24.50 31.49
N LEU A 404 18.60 -24.27 30.72
CA LEU A 404 18.71 -23.92 29.31
C LEU A 404 18.64 -22.39 29.17
N VAL A 405 19.74 -21.79 28.74
CA VAL A 405 19.92 -20.34 28.77
C VAL A 405 19.99 -19.77 27.36
N ALA A 406 19.07 -18.86 27.04
CA ALA A 406 19.19 -17.97 25.88
C ALA A 406 20.04 -16.75 26.27
N ASP A 407 21.30 -16.72 25.84
CA ASP A 407 22.18 -15.57 26.06
C ASP A 407 22.02 -14.56 24.91
N ALA A 408 21.26 -13.50 25.19
CA ALA A 408 21.01 -12.39 24.27
C ALA A 408 21.88 -11.16 24.57
N THR A 409 22.92 -11.29 25.39
CA THR A 409 23.79 -10.16 25.83
C THR A 409 24.72 -9.61 24.75
N TYR A 410 24.79 -10.27 23.58
CA TYR A 410 25.60 -9.79 22.44
C TYR A 410 25.16 -8.40 21.98
N PHE A 411 23.85 -8.15 21.93
CA PHE A 411 23.34 -6.80 21.71
C PHE A 411 23.24 -6.04 23.02
N ARG A 412 23.71 -4.79 22.99
CA ARG A 412 23.80 -3.88 24.13
C ARG A 412 22.94 -2.65 23.88
N GLY A 413 22.08 -2.32 24.84
CA GLY A 413 21.16 -1.19 24.79
C GLY A 413 19.71 -1.61 25.00
N PRO A 414 18.77 -0.65 24.91
CA PRO A 414 17.34 -0.95 24.93
C PRO A 414 16.94 -1.92 23.82
N ALA A 415 15.90 -2.73 24.07
CA ALA A 415 15.38 -3.68 23.09
C ALA A 415 14.47 -3.01 22.03
N GLN A 416 14.07 -1.76 22.25
CA GLN A 416 13.32 -0.96 21.29
C GLN A 416 14.27 -0.02 20.54
N GLY A 417 14.04 0.17 19.25
CA GLY A 417 14.83 1.10 18.45
C GLY A 417 14.62 2.56 18.84
N SER A 418 15.64 3.39 18.64
CA SER A 418 15.58 4.82 18.99
C SER A 418 14.48 5.55 18.20
N GLY A 419 13.64 6.32 18.90
CA GLY A 419 12.59 7.14 18.30
C GLY A 419 11.33 6.39 17.85
N TRP A 420 11.18 5.11 18.21
CA TRP A 420 9.91 4.39 18.09
C TRP A 420 8.84 4.98 19.01
N THR A 421 7.58 4.92 18.59
CA THR A 421 6.46 5.44 19.40
C THR A 421 5.81 4.33 20.22
N ALA A 422 5.17 4.68 21.35
CA ALA A 422 4.51 3.71 22.24
C ALA A 422 3.49 2.83 21.49
N ASP A 423 2.75 3.42 20.56
CA ASP A 423 1.75 2.74 19.74
C ASP A 423 2.36 1.65 18.85
N ASP A 424 3.62 1.80 18.43
CA ASP A 424 4.28 0.83 17.57
C ASP A 424 4.61 -0.48 18.33
N LEU A 425 4.81 -0.40 19.65
CA LEU A 425 5.37 -1.48 20.47
C LEU A 425 4.44 -2.68 20.67
N THR A 426 3.14 -2.54 20.39
CA THR A 426 2.19 -3.66 20.49
C THR A 426 2.30 -4.61 19.29
N TYR A 427 2.61 -4.09 18.11
CA TYR A 427 2.48 -4.82 16.85
C TYR A 427 3.81 -5.42 16.37
N TYR A 428 3.74 -6.36 15.42
CA TYR A 428 4.92 -7.06 14.89
C TYR A 428 6.05 -6.13 14.43
N TYR A 429 5.72 -4.98 13.84
CA TYR A 429 6.71 -4.07 13.27
C TYR A 429 7.48 -3.28 14.33
N GLY A 430 7.02 -3.28 15.60
CA GLY A 430 7.73 -2.76 16.77
C GLY A 430 8.19 -3.85 17.73
N ALA A 431 8.36 -5.09 17.25
CA ALA A 431 8.88 -6.18 18.05
C ALA A 431 10.30 -5.93 18.55
N GLU A 432 10.61 -6.42 19.75
CA GLU A 432 11.89 -6.18 20.41
C GLU A 432 13.08 -6.76 19.62
N VAL A 433 14.16 -5.98 19.55
CA VAL A 433 15.45 -6.36 19.00
C VAL A 433 16.21 -7.19 20.04
N SER A 434 16.51 -8.44 19.69
CA SER A 434 17.18 -9.38 20.60
C SER A 434 18.17 -10.27 19.86
N ALA A 435 19.36 -10.47 20.43
CA ALA A 435 20.37 -11.35 19.84
C ALA A 435 19.95 -12.83 19.79
N VAL A 436 18.91 -13.21 20.55
CA VAL A 436 18.16 -14.46 20.39
C VAL A 436 16.72 -14.08 20.04
N SER A 437 16.32 -14.36 18.80
CA SER A 437 14.97 -14.06 18.28
C SER A 437 14.28 -15.33 17.82
N VAL A 438 12.96 -15.37 17.83
CA VAL A 438 12.19 -16.52 17.32
C VAL A 438 10.93 -16.04 16.65
N GLU A 439 10.66 -16.58 15.46
CA GLU A 439 9.40 -16.36 14.74
C GLU A 439 9.06 -14.86 14.59
N GLU A 440 10.09 -14.06 14.26
CA GLU A 440 10.03 -12.59 14.11
C GLU A 440 9.58 -11.84 15.39
N ASN A 441 9.67 -12.50 16.56
CA ASN A 441 9.38 -11.96 17.89
C ASN A 441 7.94 -11.50 18.12
N TYR A 442 6.98 -12.08 17.38
CA TYR A 442 5.55 -11.86 17.59
C TYR A 442 4.76 -13.15 17.50
N VAL A 443 3.54 -13.12 18.04
CA VAL A 443 2.57 -14.22 17.96
C VAL A 443 1.28 -13.77 17.31
N ASP A 444 0.51 -14.74 16.85
CA ASP A 444 -0.84 -14.52 16.34
C ASP A 444 -1.86 -14.70 17.47
N VAL A 445 -2.67 -13.65 17.70
CA VAL A 445 -3.85 -13.69 18.55
C VAL A 445 -5.06 -13.95 17.65
N LYS A 446 -5.59 -15.16 17.72
CA LYS A 446 -6.73 -15.59 16.90
C LYS A 446 -8.04 -15.30 17.61
N LEU A 447 -8.95 -14.60 16.94
CA LEU A 447 -10.29 -14.29 17.39
C LEU A 447 -11.33 -15.03 16.54
N ALA A 448 -12.27 -15.70 17.19
CA ALA A 448 -13.43 -16.33 16.58
C ALA A 448 -14.72 -15.97 17.36
N PRO A 449 -15.90 -15.98 16.73
CA PRO A 449 -17.14 -15.77 17.45
C PRO A 449 -17.37 -16.87 18.49
N GLY A 450 -17.96 -16.48 19.63
CA GLY A 450 -18.49 -17.38 20.63
C GLY A 450 -19.78 -18.07 20.16
N ALA A 451 -20.37 -18.88 21.04
CA ALA A 451 -21.50 -19.72 20.69
C ALA A 451 -22.80 -18.96 20.37
N ALA A 452 -22.98 -17.75 20.93
CA ALA A 452 -24.20 -16.96 20.76
C ALA A 452 -23.92 -15.45 20.89
N VAL A 453 -24.87 -14.63 20.42
CA VAL A 453 -24.82 -13.17 20.58
C VAL A 453 -24.75 -12.79 22.06
N GLY A 454 -23.90 -11.82 22.40
CA GLY A 454 -23.66 -11.34 23.77
C GLY A 454 -22.66 -12.20 24.57
N GLN A 455 -22.27 -13.37 24.07
CA GLN A 455 -21.24 -14.19 24.71
C GLN A 455 -19.82 -13.70 24.38
N PRO A 456 -18.83 -13.94 25.26
CA PRO A 456 -17.44 -13.66 24.95
C PRO A 456 -17.00 -14.33 23.65
N ALA A 457 -16.22 -13.61 22.86
CA ALA A 457 -15.56 -14.18 21.69
C ALA A 457 -14.51 -15.23 22.13
N VAL A 458 -14.19 -16.17 21.27
CA VAL A 458 -13.12 -17.14 21.51
C VAL A 458 -11.79 -16.51 21.08
N VAL A 459 -10.88 -16.31 22.02
CA VAL A 459 -9.55 -15.75 21.78
C VAL A 459 -8.50 -16.79 22.12
N THR A 460 -7.58 -17.08 21.19
CA THR A 460 -6.49 -18.03 21.40
C THR A 460 -5.15 -17.46 20.95
N LEU A 461 -4.08 -17.82 21.66
CA LEU A 461 -2.70 -17.60 21.21
C LEU A 461 -2.29 -18.79 20.35
N VAL A 462 -1.79 -18.53 19.14
CA VAL A 462 -1.43 -19.59 18.19
C VAL A 462 -0.10 -20.25 18.56
N GLN A 463 0.92 -19.45 18.85
CA GLN A 463 2.23 -19.96 19.23
C GLN A 463 2.30 -20.20 20.76
N PRO A 464 2.50 -21.46 21.19
CA PRO A 464 2.63 -21.79 22.59
C PRO A 464 3.96 -21.28 23.18
N GLU A 465 4.10 -21.37 24.51
CA GLU A 465 5.29 -20.96 25.28
C GLU A 465 5.72 -19.47 25.21
N SER A 466 4.99 -18.62 24.48
CA SER A 466 5.26 -17.18 24.37
C SER A 466 5.28 -16.46 25.72
N GLY A 467 4.60 -17.01 26.72
CA GLY A 467 4.47 -16.42 28.05
C GLY A 467 3.42 -15.31 28.12
N LEU A 468 2.79 -14.96 27.00
CA LEU A 468 1.72 -13.98 26.98
C LEU A 468 0.45 -14.52 27.67
N ARG A 469 -0.27 -13.63 28.33
CA ARG A 469 -1.57 -13.90 28.98
C ARG A 469 -2.66 -13.12 28.27
N LEU A 470 -3.82 -13.73 28.09
CA LEU A 470 -4.98 -13.09 27.46
C LEU A 470 -5.92 -12.50 28.51
N ASP A 471 -6.26 -11.21 28.39
CA ASP A 471 -7.41 -10.56 29.02
C ASP A 471 -8.47 -10.34 27.94
N ASN A 472 -9.37 -11.32 27.79
CA ASN A 472 -10.40 -11.32 26.76
C ASN A 472 -11.63 -10.52 27.20
N ARG A 473 -11.88 -9.41 26.51
CA ARG A 473 -13.05 -8.53 26.71
C ARG A 473 -13.87 -8.38 25.43
N ALA A 474 -13.57 -9.18 24.41
CA ALA A 474 -14.29 -9.14 23.14
C ALA A 474 -15.61 -9.92 23.23
N LEU A 475 -16.63 -9.42 22.54
CA LEU A 475 -17.97 -10.00 22.54
C LEU A 475 -18.36 -10.50 21.15
N THR A 476 -19.31 -11.42 21.14
CA THR A 476 -19.92 -11.95 19.91
C THR A 476 -21.17 -11.15 19.60
N THR A 477 -21.28 -10.64 18.38
CA THR A 477 -22.44 -9.86 17.91
C THR A 477 -23.30 -10.64 16.92
N ALA A 478 -24.48 -10.12 16.60
CA ALA A 478 -25.36 -10.71 15.60
C ALA A 478 -24.68 -10.79 14.23
N ALA A 479 -25.01 -11.82 13.45
CA ALA A 479 -24.54 -11.95 12.07
C ALA A 479 -24.91 -10.70 11.24
N GLY A 480 -24.04 -10.32 10.32
CA GLY A 480 -24.23 -9.11 9.48
C GLY A 480 -23.85 -7.78 10.12
N THR A 481 -23.46 -7.77 11.40
CA THR A 481 -22.86 -6.57 12.03
C THR A 481 -21.41 -6.36 11.58
N THR A 482 -20.84 -5.17 11.86
CA THR A 482 -19.45 -4.86 11.49
C THR A 482 -18.51 -5.35 12.57
N ARG A 483 -17.52 -6.17 12.19
CA ARG A 483 -16.43 -6.56 13.09
C ARG A 483 -15.62 -5.33 13.52
N ARG A 484 -15.36 -5.21 14.82
CA ARG A 484 -14.45 -4.22 15.40
C ARG A 484 -13.54 -4.94 16.36
N PHE A 485 -12.23 -4.77 16.26
CA PHE A 485 -11.31 -5.52 17.09
C PHE A 485 -10.09 -4.66 17.37
N GLU A 486 -9.60 -4.74 18.61
CA GLU A 486 -8.38 -4.06 19.02
C GLU A 486 -7.62 -4.97 19.98
N VAL A 487 -6.32 -5.15 19.72
CA VAL A 487 -5.37 -5.76 20.65
C VAL A 487 -4.50 -4.67 21.26
N MET A 488 -4.35 -4.70 22.58
CA MET A 488 -3.49 -3.77 23.28
C MET A 488 -2.61 -4.53 24.26
N ARG A 489 -1.29 -4.29 24.16
CA ARG A 489 -0.31 -4.72 25.16
C ARG A 489 0.39 -3.49 25.70
N LEU A 490 0.21 -3.22 26.99
CA LEU A 490 0.88 -2.08 27.63
C LEU A 490 2.39 -2.36 27.72
N ILE A 491 3.18 -1.29 27.68
CA ILE A 491 4.64 -1.36 27.70
C ILE A 491 5.10 -2.11 28.96
N GLY A 492 5.98 -3.10 28.77
CA GLY A 492 6.53 -3.90 29.85
C GLY A 492 5.61 -5.02 30.37
N GLU A 493 4.37 -5.13 29.87
CA GLU A 493 3.46 -6.19 30.28
C GLU A 493 3.50 -7.41 29.35
N GLU A 494 3.25 -8.58 29.94
CA GLU A 494 3.00 -9.86 29.24
C GLU A 494 1.49 -10.10 29.02
N THR A 495 0.61 -9.15 29.38
CA THR A 495 -0.85 -9.29 29.24
C THR A 495 -1.35 -8.59 27.98
N VAL A 496 -1.96 -9.36 27.08
CA VAL A 496 -2.63 -8.90 25.86
C VAL A 496 -4.12 -8.72 26.15
N ARG A 497 -4.59 -7.49 26.09
CA ARG A 497 -6.00 -7.14 26.25
C ARG A 497 -6.66 -7.12 24.89
N VAL A 498 -7.80 -7.80 24.81
CA VAL A 498 -8.51 -7.99 23.55
C VAL A 498 -9.90 -7.38 23.67
N PHE A 499 -10.16 -6.34 22.89
CA PHE A 499 -11.41 -5.59 22.90
C PHE A 499 -12.17 -5.75 21.59
N GLY A 500 -13.46 -5.43 21.62
CA GLY A 500 -14.30 -5.28 20.44
C GLY A 500 -15.36 -6.37 20.28
N GLU A 501 -15.79 -6.56 19.05
CA GLU A 501 -16.98 -7.26 18.64
C GLU A 501 -16.71 -8.09 17.37
N ILE A 502 -17.08 -9.37 17.39
CA ILE A 502 -17.03 -10.26 16.22
C ILE A 502 -18.41 -10.84 15.91
N PRO A 503 -18.94 -10.65 14.68
CA PRO A 503 -20.25 -11.20 14.30
C PRO A 503 -20.27 -12.72 14.26
N LEU A 504 -21.38 -13.33 14.65
CA LEU A 504 -21.66 -14.75 14.39
C LEU A 504 -21.47 -15.09 12.90
N GLY A 505 -20.89 -16.26 12.62
CA GLY A 505 -20.58 -16.72 11.26
C GLY A 505 -19.32 -16.08 10.65
N THR A 506 -18.65 -15.15 11.33
CA THR A 506 -17.36 -14.61 10.88
C THR A 506 -16.27 -15.69 10.98
N ALA A 507 -15.53 -15.91 9.89
CA ALA A 507 -14.36 -16.77 9.93
C ALA A 507 -13.33 -16.25 10.95
N PRO A 508 -12.56 -17.14 11.61
CA PRO A 508 -11.55 -16.69 12.56
C PRO A 508 -10.53 -15.75 11.93
N VAL A 509 -10.13 -14.74 12.69
CA VAL A 509 -9.16 -13.70 12.26
C VAL A 509 -7.97 -13.72 13.20
N ALA A 510 -6.80 -13.30 12.70
CA ALA A 510 -5.57 -13.27 13.48
C ALA A 510 -4.98 -11.87 13.46
N GLU A 511 -4.46 -11.44 14.61
CA GLU A 511 -3.82 -10.15 14.81
C GLU A 511 -2.46 -10.37 15.48
N GLU A 512 -1.45 -9.66 14.99
CA GLU A 512 -0.04 -9.94 15.31
C GLU A 512 0.41 -9.08 16.49
N VAL A 513 0.83 -9.73 17.59
CA VAL A 513 1.24 -9.06 18.82
C VAL A 513 2.67 -9.41 19.18
N SER A 514 3.50 -8.38 19.41
CA SER A 514 4.91 -8.56 19.78
C SER A 514 5.06 -9.19 21.16
N VAL A 515 6.11 -10.00 21.33
CA VAL A 515 6.45 -10.70 22.58
C VAL A 515 7.58 -9.96 23.29
N PRO A 516 7.42 -9.56 24.57
CA PRO A 516 8.51 -8.99 25.35
C PRO A 516 9.53 -10.08 25.72
N VAL A 517 10.81 -9.72 25.74
CA VAL A 517 11.93 -10.63 26.03
C VAL A 517 11.86 -11.91 25.17
N PRO A 518 11.91 -11.80 23.83
CA PRO A 518 11.76 -12.95 22.91
C PRO A 518 12.79 -14.06 23.13
N ALA A 519 13.97 -13.74 23.67
CA ALA A 519 14.96 -14.72 24.10
C ALA A 519 14.40 -15.73 25.13
N ARG A 520 13.49 -15.29 26.01
CA ARG A 520 12.84 -16.14 27.01
C ARG A 520 11.83 -17.07 26.36
N TRP A 521 11.06 -16.55 25.41
CA TRP A 521 10.16 -17.37 24.60
C TRP A 521 10.94 -18.44 23.84
N PHE A 522 12.04 -18.08 23.18
CA PHE A 522 12.94 -19.02 22.51
C PHE A 522 13.42 -20.12 23.47
N ALA A 523 13.90 -19.77 24.67
CA ALA A 523 14.39 -20.76 25.65
C ALA A 523 13.31 -21.75 26.07
N ARG A 524 12.08 -21.27 26.33
CA ARG A 524 10.95 -22.12 26.73
C ARG A 524 10.53 -23.06 25.60
N ALA A 525 10.40 -22.54 24.39
CA ALA A 525 10.03 -23.33 23.22
C ALA A 525 11.11 -24.36 22.85
N LEU A 526 12.39 -23.99 22.97
CA LEU A 526 13.51 -24.93 22.80
C LEU A 526 13.48 -26.03 23.87
N LYS A 527 13.27 -25.70 25.15
CA LYS A 527 13.15 -26.71 26.22
C LYS A 527 12.04 -27.73 25.90
N ALA A 528 10.88 -27.25 25.43
CA ALA A 528 9.78 -28.12 25.01
C ALA A 528 10.16 -28.99 23.80
N ALA A 529 10.84 -28.42 22.80
CA ALA A 529 11.30 -29.15 21.62
C ALA A 529 12.36 -30.22 21.96
N LEU A 530 13.28 -29.93 22.88
CA LEU A 530 14.28 -30.88 23.35
C LEU A 530 13.64 -32.08 24.06
N ALA A 531 12.61 -31.84 24.88
CA ALA A 531 11.85 -32.91 25.51
C ALA A 531 11.21 -33.84 24.47
N ARG A 532 10.62 -33.28 23.40
CA ARG A 532 10.09 -34.06 22.26
C ARG A 532 11.18 -34.83 21.50
N ALA A 533 12.39 -34.30 21.47
CA ALA A 533 13.57 -34.93 20.87
C ALA A 533 14.28 -35.94 21.80
N GLY A 534 13.73 -36.22 22.99
CA GLY A 534 14.28 -37.18 23.95
C GLY A 534 15.43 -36.65 24.82
N ILE A 535 15.69 -35.33 24.81
CA ILE A 535 16.68 -34.68 25.67
C ILE A 535 15.97 -34.03 26.85
N THR A 536 16.28 -34.48 28.06
CA THR A 536 15.65 -33.94 29.28
C THR A 536 16.43 -32.76 29.83
N VAL A 537 15.76 -31.66 30.16
CA VAL A 537 16.34 -30.50 30.85
C VAL A 537 15.72 -30.39 32.24
N ALA A 538 16.53 -30.58 33.29
CA ALA A 538 16.06 -30.55 34.68
C ALA A 538 15.90 -29.12 35.22
N GLY A 539 16.81 -28.19 34.86
CA GLY A 539 16.74 -26.79 35.26
C GLY A 539 15.74 -25.96 34.46
N GLU A 540 15.77 -24.65 34.62
CA GLU A 540 14.81 -23.71 34.04
C GLU A 540 15.20 -23.27 32.63
N ALA A 541 14.19 -22.84 31.86
CA ALA A 541 14.41 -22.12 30.61
C ALA A 541 14.40 -20.61 30.89
N ARG A 542 15.56 -19.96 30.77
CA ARG A 542 15.72 -18.52 31.07
C ARG A 542 16.47 -17.77 29.98
N ALA A 543 16.33 -16.45 30.01
CA ALA A 543 17.07 -15.55 29.14
C ALA A 543 17.98 -14.63 29.96
N VAL A 544 19.10 -14.22 29.36
CA VAL A 544 19.98 -13.19 29.89
C VAL A 544 20.14 -12.10 28.83
N THR A 545 19.89 -10.85 29.21
CA THR A 545 19.94 -9.67 28.34
C THR A 545 20.83 -8.61 28.96
N TRP A 546 21.40 -7.72 28.14
CA TRP A 546 22.09 -6.52 28.64
C TRP A 546 21.15 -5.72 29.58
N PRO A 547 21.65 -5.10 30.67
CA PRO A 547 23.05 -4.94 31.07
C PRO A 547 23.63 -6.09 31.92
N ALA A 548 22.93 -7.22 32.07
CA ALA A 548 23.51 -8.36 32.78
C ALA A 548 24.72 -8.91 32.00
N PRO A 549 25.77 -9.39 32.71
CA PRO A 549 26.91 -10.03 32.05
C PRO A 549 26.49 -11.33 31.37
N SER A 550 27.16 -11.68 30.27
CA SER A 550 26.98 -13.00 29.64
C SER A 550 27.28 -14.10 30.66
N PRO A 551 26.44 -15.14 30.75
CA PRO A 551 26.71 -16.32 31.58
C PRO A 551 27.76 -17.25 30.95
N VAL A 552 28.21 -16.97 29.71
CA VAL A 552 29.21 -17.77 29.01
C VAL A 552 30.60 -17.53 29.61
N ALA A 553 31.12 -18.52 30.31
CA ALA A 553 32.48 -18.51 30.83
C ALA A 553 33.51 -18.66 29.69
N ALA A 554 34.73 -18.13 29.90
CA ALA A 554 35.81 -18.22 28.91
C ALA A 554 36.22 -19.67 28.58
N ASN A 555 36.01 -20.60 29.50
CA ASN A 555 36.29 -22.04 29.36
C ASN A 555 35.03 -22.87 29.06
N ALA A 556 33.92 -22.26 28.60
CA ALA A 556 32.73 -22.99 28.23
C ALA A 556 33.02 -24.02 27.12
N PHE A 557 32.46 -25.23 27.27
CA PHE A 557 32.60 -26.30 26.31
C PHE A 557 31.70 -26.04 25.09
N LYS A 558 32.26 -26.09 23.88
CA LYS A 558 31.48 -25.90 22.64
C LYS A 558 30.85 -27.22 22.21
N LEU A 559 29.54 -27.31 22.30
CA LEU A 559 28.75 -28.44 21.80
C LEU A 559 28.61 -28.40 20.28
N GLY A 560 28.50 -27.20 19.72
CA GLY A 560 28.42 -26.99 18.27
C GLY A 560 28.05 -25.55 17.92
N GLU A 561 27.57 -25.35 16.70
CA GLU A 561 27.12 -24.05 16.20
C GLU A 561 26.05 -24.20 15.11
N ILE A 562 25.23 -23.17 14.96
CA ILE A 562 24.26 -23.04 13.87
C ILE A 562 24.64 -21.84 13.02
N LYS A 563 24.55 -21.99 11.70
CA LYS A 563 24.82 -20.92 10.73
C LYS A 563 23.52 -20.43 10.11
N SER A 564 23.34 -19.11 10.07
CA SER A 564 22.22 -18.46 9.39
C SER A 564 22.21 -18.78 7.88
N PRO A 565 21.12 -18.48 7.15
CA PRO A 565 21.17 -18.22 5.71
C PRO A 565 22.26 -17.22 5.32
N THR A 566 22.61 -17.14 4.02
CA THR A 566 23.63 -16.18 3.56
C THR A 566 23.15 -14.75 3.77
N MET A 567 24.06 -13.79 3.93
CA MET A 567 23.71 -12.37 4.07
C MET A 567 22.84 -11.86 2.91
N ARG A 568 23.05 -12.38 1.69
CA ARG A 568 22.18 -12.14 0.55
C ARG A 568 20.73 -12.55 0.84
N ASP A 569 20.52 -13.75 1.37
CA ASP A 569 19.19 -14.26 1.71
C ASP A 569 18.57 -13.48 2.88
N LEU A 570 19.38 -13.08 3.88
CA LEU A 570 18.90 -12.27 5.00
C LEU A 570 18.48 -10.86 4.54
N VAL A 571 19.24 -10.25 3.63
CA VAL A 571 18.87 -8.95 3.04
C VAL A 571 17.64 -9.07 2.14
N VAL A 572 17.44 -10.19 1.43
CA VAL A 572 16.15 -10.48 0.76
C VAL A 572 15.02 -10.56 1.79
N GLY A 573 15.25 -11.26 2.91
CA GLY A 573 14.33 -11.43 4.03
C GLY A 573 13.82 -10.12 4.62
N LEU A 574 14.67 -9.11 4.75
CA LEU A 574 14.24 -7.79 5.24
C LEU A 574 13.70 -6.86 4.14
N MET A 575 14.24 -6.92 2.92
CA MET A 575 13.91 -5.95 1.86
C MET A 575 12.56 -6.24 1.20
N LYS A 576 12.25 -7.51 0.90
CA LYS A 576 11.04 -7.92 0.19
C LYS A 576 9.76 -7.69 1.01
N PRO A 577 9.61 -8.27 2.22
CA PRO A 577 8.44 -8.02 3.07
C PRO A 577 8.54 -6.70 3.84
N SER A 578 9.70 -6.04 3.86
CA SER A 578 9.97 -4.83 4.66
C SER A 578 10.06 -5.10 6.17
N GLN A 579 10.66 -6.21 6.60
CA GLN A 579 10.72 -6.59 8.01
C GLN A 579 11.61 -5.66 8.84
N ASN A 580 11.03 -5.04 9.88
CA ASN A 580 11.72 -4.08 10.75
C ASN A 580 12.73 -4.78 11.65
N MET A 581 12.24 -5.74 12.44
CA MET A 581 13.05 -6.48 13.41
C MET A 581 14.33 -7.04 12.76
N GLU A 582 14.21 -7.71 11.61
CA GLU A 582 15.38 -8.26 10.90
C GLU A 582 16.39 -7.19 10.48
N THR A 583 15.89 -6.01 10.08
CA THR A 583 16.77 -4.89 9.73
C THR A 583 17.57 -4.44 10.94
N ASP A 584 16.91 -4.25 12.08
CA ASP A 584 17.57 -3.76 13.28
C ASP A 584 18.51 -4.82 13.90
N LEU A 585 18.18 -6.11 13.79
CA LEU A 585 19.10 -7.20 14.16
C LEU A 585 20.39 -7.14 13.33
N LEU A 586 20.29 -7.03 12.00
CA LEU A 586 21.47 -6.94 11.14
C LEU A 586 22.24 -5.63 11.35
N PHE A 587 21.54 -4.52 11.60
CA PHE A 587 22.14 -3.23 11.86
C PHE A 587 22.93 -3.22 13.18
N ALA A 588 22.34 -3.76 14.24
CA ALA A 588 23.00 -3.98 15.53
C ALA A 588 24.17 -4.96 15.40
N TYR A 589 24.02 -6.02 14.58
CA TYR A 589 25.09 -6.98 14.31
C TYR A 589 26.31 -6.34 13.67
N VAL A 590 26.12 -5.53 12.62
CA VAL A 590 27.20 -4.76 11.99
C VAL A 590 27.86 -3.83 13.01
N GLY A 591 27.08 -3.17 13.86
CA GLY A 591 27.58 -2.33 14.95
C GLY A 591 28.47 -3.09 15.94
N GLU A 592 28.01 -4.23 16.44
CA GLU A 592 28.77 -5.07 17.39
C GLU A 592 30.01 -5.69 16.75
N ALA A 593 29.92 -6.14 15.49
CA ALA A 593 31.07 -6.68 14.76
C ALA A 593 32.20 -5.65 14.61
N ALA A 594 31.87 -4.35 14.61
CA ALA A 594 32.81 -3.24 14.54
C ALA A 594 33.10 -2.58 15.91
N ARG A 595 32.67 -3.18 17.02
CA ARG A 595 32.82 -2.60 18.36
C ARG A 595 34.30 -2.38 18.70
N PRO A 596 34.73 -1.13 18.98
CA PRO A 596 36.06 -0.87 19.50
C PRO A 596 36.28 -1.51 20.87
N ALA A 597 37.49 -2.01 21.13
CA ALA A 597 37.84 -2.63 22.41
C ALA A 597 37.70 -1.68 23.61
N ASP A 598 37.86 -0.38 23.38
CA ASP A 598 37.76 0.71 24.34
C ASP A 598 36.38 1.40 24.36
N ALA A 599 35.39 0.86 23.62
CA ALA A 599 34.04 1.42 23.62
C ALA A 599 33.45 1.37 25.04
N PRO A 600 32.89 2.49 25.55
CA PRO A 600 32.34 2.51 26.90
C PRO A 600 31.16 1.55 27.01
N ALA A 601 30.92 1.03 28.22
CA ALA A 601 29.91 0.00 28.47
C ALA A 601 28.47 0.43 28.08
N TRP A 602 28.19 1.73 28.08
CA TRP A 602 26.91 2.33 27.68
C TRP A 602 26.79 2.64 26.19
N ARG A 603 27.84 2.44 25.38
CA ARG A 603 27.74 2.57 23.91
C ARG A 603 26.92 1.39 23.38
N THR A 604 25.74 1.69 22.84
CA THR A 604 24.79 0.67 22.35
C THR A 604 25.18 0.10 20.98
N SER A 605 24.68 -1.08 20.66
CA SER A 605 24.86 -1.72 19.34
C SER A 605 24.29 -0.86 18.21
N GLU A 606 23.12 -0.26 18.42
CA GLU A 606 22.47 0.64 17.46
C GLU A 606 23.32 1.88 17.18
N GLN A 607 23.88 2.51 18.23
CA GLN A 607 24.77 3.67 18.05
C GLN A 607 26.05 3.30 17.27
N LEU A 608 26.58 2.09 17.46
CA LEU A 608 27.69 1.59 16.65
C LEU A 608 27.26 1.36 15.20
N GLY A 609 26.07 0.80 14.97
CA GLY A 609 25.47 0.65 13.64
C GLY A 609 25.30 1.99 12.92
N VAL A 610 24.80 3.03 13.61
CA VAL A 610 24.72 4.41 13.08
C VAL A 610 26.11 4.96 12.74
N GLY A 611 27.10 4.69 13.60
CA GLY A 611 28.50 5.06 13.32
C GLY A 611 29.06 4.39 12.07
N GLU A 612 28.81 3.09 11.89
CA GLU A 612 29.17 2.34 10.69
C GLU A 612 28.46 2.85 9.44
N LEU A 613 27.16 3.13 9.54
CA LEU A 613 26.39 3.70 8.45
C LEU A 613 26.97 5.03 7.99
N ARG A 614 27.32 5.93 8.93
CA ARG A 614 27.96 7.21 8.61
C ARG A 614 29.30 7.02 7.91
N ARG A 615 30.13 6.08 8.37
CA ARG A 615 31.41 5.76 7.71
C ARG A 615 31.20 5.25 6.29
N PHE A 616 30.21 4.38 6.11
CA PHE A 616 29.85 3.80 4.82
C PHE A 616 29.34 4.86 3.84
N THR A 617 28.38 5.70 4.23
CA THR A 617 27.81 6.71 3.33
C THR A 617 28.83 7.77 2.92
N VAL A 618 29.73 8.16 3.83
CA VAL A 618 30.87 9.05 3.52
C VAL A 618 31.82 8.39 2.51
N ALA A 619 32.13 7.10 2.68
CA ALA A 619 32.99 6.37 1.74
C ALA A 619 32.35 6.25 0.33
N LEU A 620 31.03 6.31 0.23
CA LEU A 620 30.30 6.39 -1.04
C LEU A 620 30.25 7.81 -1.63
N GLY A 621 30.80 8.81 -0.94
CA GLY A 621 30.76 10.22 -1.36
C GLY A 621 29.43 10.93 -1.10
N LEU A 622 28.58 10.39 -0.23
CA LEU A 622 27.33 11.05 0.16
C LEU A 622 27.60 12.12 1.23
N PRO A 623 26.99 13.32 1.14
CA PRO A 623 27.13 14.35 2.17
C PRO A 623 26.69 13.81 3.56
N PRO A 624 27.52 13.96 4.61
CA PRO A 624 27.18 13.48 5.95
C PRO A 624 25.87 14.06 6.51
N GLU A 625 25.52 15.28 6.10
CA GLU A 625 24.33 15.99 6.52
C GLU A 625 23.03 15.45 5.92
N ASP A 626 23.13 14.73 4.80
CA ASP A 626 21.99 14.21 4.03
C ASP A 626 21.46 12.87 4.55
N VAL A 627 22.13 12.26 5.53
CA VAL A 627 21.74 10.97 6.14
C VAL A 627 21.84 11.09 7.66
N ARG A 628 20.70 11.30 8.32
CA ARG A 628 20.57 11.45 9.78
C ARG A 628 19.71 10.33 10.33
N PHE A 629 20.35 9.23 10.69
CA PHE A 629 19.67 8.04 11.20
C PHE A 629 19.92 7.89 12.69
N GLU A 630 18.89 7.47 13.41
CA GLU A 630 18.94 7.02 14.81
C GLU A 630 18.83 5.49 14.88
N GLU A 631 18.17 4.85 13.92
CA GLU A 631 17.94 3.40 13.84
C GLU A 631 17.93 2.89 12.39
N GLY A 632 17.93 1.56 12.19
CA GLY A 632 18.17 0.93 10.89
C GLY A 632 16.91 0.72 10.03
N SER A 633 15.78 0.37 10.65
CA SER A 633 14.55 -0.03 9.95
C SER A 633 13.81 1.13 9.26
N GLY A 634 13.93 2.35 9.77
CA GLY A 634 13.14 3.50 9.33
C GLY A 634 11.76 3.58 9.97
N LEU A 635 11.52 2.91 11.10
CA LEU A 635 10.32 3.09 11.91
C LEU A 635 10.37 4.41 12.70
N SER A 636 11.57 4.87 13.06
CA SER A 636 11.76 6.15 13.73
C SER A 636 11.36 7.30 12.82
N ARG A 637 10.60 8.24 13.39
CA ARG A 637 10.24 9.50 12.70
C ARG A 637 11.40 10.49 12.66
N ASN A 638 12.46 10.24 13.44
CA ASN A 638 13.67 11.05 13.48
C ASN A 638 14.72 10.60 12.45
N ASN A 639 14.54 9.44 11.81
CA ASN A 639 15.32 9.11 10.62
C ASN A 639 14.98 10.12 9.52
N LEU A 640 16.00 10.83 9.03
CA LEU A 640 15.89 11.81 7.96
C LEU A 640 16.92 11.52 6.87
N THR A 641 16.50 11.66 5.62
CA THR A 641 17.41 11.66 4.48
C THR A 641 16.88 12.51 3.34
N THR A 642 17.76 12.83 2.39
CA THR A 642 17.42 13.54 1.17
C THR A 642 17.15 12.56 0.02
N ALA A 643 16.36 12.99 -0.97
CA ALA A 643 16.20 12.22 -2.19
C ALA A 643 17.53 12.13 -2.97
N ARG A 644 18.38 13.16 -2.87
CA ARG A 644 19.73 13.19 -3.43
C ARG A 644 20.60 12.07 -2.86
N ALA A 645 20.71 11.94 -1.54
CA ALA A 645 21.52 10.89 -0.93
C ALA A 645 20.96 9.49 -1.21
N THR A 646 19.63 9.34 -1.22
CA THR A 646 19.01 8.04 -1.51
C THR A 646 19.26 7.61 -2.95
N ALA A 647 19.14 8.52 -3.93
CA ALA A 647 19.51 8.22 -5.31
C ALA A 647 21.03 8.00 -5.46
N GLY A 648 21.85 8.76 -4.74
CA GLY A 648 23.30 8.58 -4.71
C GLY A 648 23.72 7.20 -4.21
N LEU A 649 23.10 6.70 -3.13
CA LEU A 649 23.28 5.34 -2.64
C LEU A 649 22.97 4.31 -3.74
N LEU A 650 21.85 4.45 -4.44
CA LEU A 650 21.45 3.54 -5.52
C LEU A 650 22.44 3.58 -6.70
N VAL A 651 22.91 4.76 -7.09
CA VAL A 651 23.94 4.91 -8.13
C VAL A 651 25.24 4.23 -7.72
N ALA A 652 25.67 4.40 -6.47
CA ALA A 652 26.87 3.74 -5.95
C ALA A 652 26.70 2.22 -5.89
N MET A 653 25.55 1.73 -5.40
CA MET A 653 25.26 0.30 -5.30
C MET A 653 25.12 -0.39 -6.65
N ALA A 654 24.71 0.32 -7.70
CA ALA A 654 24.69 -0.22 -9.07
C ALA A 654 26.09 -0.61 -9.59
N LYS A 655 27.16 0.00 -9.05
CA LYS A 655 28.56 -0.27 -9.41
C LYS A 655 29.31 -1.07 -8.34
N HIS A 656 28.65 -1.41 -7.24
CA HIS A 656 29.28 -2.04 -6.08
C HIS A 656 29.52 -3.54 -6.28
N ARG A 657 30.50 -4.12 -5.58
CA ARG A 657 30.76 -5.57 -5.61
C ARG A 657 29.56 -6.44 -5.23
N ALA A 658 28.64 -5.88 -4.44
CA ALA A 658 27.40 -6.52 -4.02
C ALA A 658 26.17 -6.11 -4.86
N ALA A 659 26.35 -5.50 -6.04
CA ALA A 659 25.27 -4.97 -6.87
C ALA A 659 24.16 -5.99 -7.16
N ALA A 660 24.54 -7.22 -7.52
CA ALA A 660 23.59 -8.30 -7.81
C ALA A 660 22.73 -8.64 -6.58
N ALA A 661 23.38 -8.97 -5.45
CA ALA A 661 22.70 -9.28 -4.19
C ALA A 661 21.77 -8.15 -3.73
N PHE A 662 22.23 -6.90 -3.81
CA PHE A 662 21.42 -5.74 -3.44
C PHE A 662 20.21 -5.58 -4.37
N ARG A 663 20.41 -5.63 -5.70
CA ARG A 663 19.33 -5.45 -6.68
C ARG A 663 18.30 -6.58 -6.64
N GLU A 664 18.72 -7.81 -6.36
CA GLU A 664 17.84 -8.97 -6.22
C GLU A 664 16.96 -8.90 -4.96
N SER A 665 17.47 -8.26 -3.89
CA SER A 665 16.72 -8.07 -2.64
C SER A 665 15.52 -7.12 -2.79
N LEU A 666 15.52 -6.22 -3.76
CA LEU A 666 14.47 -5.21 -3.94
C LEU A 666 13.15 -5.83 -4.43
N PRO A 667 11.99 -5.45 -3.86
CA PRO A 667 10.68 -5.82 -4.40
C PRO A 667 10.54 -5.48 -5.88
N VAL A 668 9.86 -6.36 -6.63
CA VAL A 668 9.58 -6.19 -8.07
C VAL A 668 8.11 -5.84 -8.27
N ALA A 669 7.86 -4.74 -8.99
CA ALA A 669 6.53 -4.22 -9.29
C ALA A 669 5.61 -5.29 -9.92
N GLY A 670 4.45 -5.50 -9.31
CA GLY A 670 3.44 -6.46 -9.75
C GLY A 670 3.80 -7.93 -9.55
N VAL A 671 4.97 -8.26 -8.99
CA VAL A 671 5.50 -9.62 -8.87
C VAL A 671 5.61 -10.06 -7.42
N ASP A 672 6.43 -9.39 -6.59
CA ASP A 672 6.77 -9.87 -5.25
C ASP A 672 6.85 -8.78 -4.17
N GLY A 673 7.06 -9.22 -2.92
CA GLY A 673 7.26 -8.35 -1.76
C GLY A 673 6.13 -7.33 -1.53
N SER A 674 6.51 -6.13 -1.09
CA SER A 674 5.62 -5.00 -0.87
C SER A 674 5.08 -4.34 -2.15
N LEU A 675 5.58 -4.74 -3.33
CA LEU A 675 5.11 -4.26 -4.63
C LEU A 675 4.24 -5.27 -5.40
N ARG A 676 4.02 -6.48 -4.86
CA ARG A 676 3.34 -7.58 -5.56
C ARG A 676 1.96 -7.23 -6.14
N ARG A 677 1.23 -6.29 -5.52
CA ARG A 677 -0.11 -5.83 -5.94
C ARG A 677 -0.10 -4.45 -6.62
N ARG A 678 1.06 -3.79 -6.73
CA ARG A 678 1.20 -2.41 -7.22
C ARG A 678 1.68 -2.40 -8.66
N MET A 679 1.28 -1.38 -9.43
CA MET A 679 1.70 -1.14 -10.82
C MET A 679 1.41 -2.30 -11.80
N ARG A 680 0.45 -3.18 -11.49
CA ARG A 680 0.02 -4.26 -12.40
C ARG A 680 -0.67 -3.69 -13.65
N GLY A 681 -0.47 -4.32 -14.79
CA GLY A 681 -1.01 -3.86 -16.09
C GLY A 681 -0.37 -2.56 -16.60
N THR A 682 0.83 -2.22 -16.10
CA THR A 682 1.62 -1.07 -16.54
C THR A 682 3.02 -1.50 -16.96
N GLU A 683 3.73 -0.61 -17.61
CA GLU A 683 5.10 -0.75 -18.11
C GLU A 683 6.13 -0.84 -16.97
N ALA A 684 5.73 -0.50 -15.76
CA ALA A 684 6.53 -0.74 -14.56
C ALA A 684 6.46 -2.19 -14.07
N GLN A 685 5.43 -2.97 -14.42
CA GLN A 685 5.29 -4.36 -13.98
C GLN A 685 6.47 -5.22 -14.47
N GLY A 686 7.11 -5.95 -13.55
CA GLY A 686 8.29 -6.77 -13.84
C GLY A 686 9.58 -5.98 -14.13
N ASN A 687 9.49 -4.65 -14.23
CA ASN A 687 10.58 -3.75 -14.60
C ASN A 687 11.08 -2.98 -13.38
N VAL A 688 10.20 -2.24 -12.68
CA VAL A 688 10.57 -1.47 -11.50
C VAL A 688 10.96 -2.41 -10.36
N ARG A 689 12.20 -2.25 -9.87
CA ARG A 689 12.73 -2.91 -8.67
C ARG A 689 13.02 -1.87 -7.61
N ALA A 690 12.19 -1.77 -6.58
CA ALA A 690 12.26 -0.66 -5.65
C ALA A 690 11.82 -1.02 -4.23
N LYS A 691 12.48 -0.41 -3.25
CA LYS A 691 12.04 -0.46 -1.86
C LYS A 691 10.94 0.56 -1.62
N THR A 692 9.93 0.14 -0.87
CA THR A 692 8.82 0.96 -0.41
C THR A 692 9.07 1.46 1.02
N GLY A 693 8.52 2.62 1.36
CA GLY A 693 8.39 3.10 2.73
C GLY A 693 7.01 3.70 2.98
N THR A 694 6.38 3.37 4.11
CA THR A 694 5.14 4.01 4.56
C THR A 694 5.21 4.21 6.07
N LEU A 695 4.98 5.45 6.52
CA LEU A 695 4.64 5.83 7.89
C LEU A 695 3.43 6.75 7.84
N ARG A 696 2.88 7.11 9.01
CA ARG A 696 1.89 8.18 9.09
C ARG A 696 2.48 9.45 8.46
N TRP A 697 1.83 9.93 7.40
CA TRP A 697 2.22 11.11 6.61
C TRP A 697 3.54 11.02 5.82
N ALA A 698 4.15 9.84 5.67
CA ALA A 698 5.33 9.67 4.81
C ALA A 698 5.19 8.44 3.90
N ASN A 699 5.40 8.63 2.60
CA ASN A 699 5.46 7.55 1.61
C ASN A 699 6.69 7.73 0.73
N SER A 700 7.44 6.64 0.53
CA SER A 700 8.65 6.64 -0.26
C SER A 700 8.69 5.43 -1.20
N LEU A 701 9.30 5.62 -2.38
CA LEU A 701 9.59 4.57 -3.34
C LEU A 701 10.94 4.86 -3.99
N SER A 702 11.91 3.95 -3.88
CA SER A 702 13.25 4.19 -4.43
C SER A 702 13.91 2.91 -4.91
N GLY A 703 14.56 2.98 -6.07
CA GLY A 703 15.16 1.82 -6.71
C GLY A 703 15.53 2.07 -8.16
N TYR A 704 15.34 1.06 -8.99
CA TYR A 704 15.77 1.05 -10.38
C TYR A 704 14.60 0.82 -11.33
N VAL A 705 14.70 1.38 -12.52
CA VAL A 705 13.76 1.18 -13.63
C VAL A 705 14.50 1.29 -14.96
N THR A 706 14.13 0.47 -15.94
CA THR A 706 14.57 0.63 -17.32
C THR A 706 13.45 1.33 -18.10
N THR A 707 13.76 2.42 -18.81
CA THR A 707 12.76 3.16 -19.59
C THR A 707 12.33 2.37 -20.83
N ALA A 708 11.25 2.78 -21.50
CA ALA A 708 10.84 2.21 -22.78
C ALA A 708 11.89 2.42 -23.89
N ALA A 709 12.74 3.45 -23.74
CA ALA A 709 13.91 3.66 -24.58
C ALA A 709 15.07 2.70 -24.25
N GLY A 710 14.99 1.89 -23.19
CA GLY A 710 16.07 0.99 -22.75
C GLY A 710 17.14 1.66 -21.88
N GLU A 711 16.92 2.88 -21.40
CA GLU A 711 17.87 3.57 -20.51
C GLU A 711 17.68 3.12 -19.06
N ASN A 712 18.76 2.85 -18.33
CA ASN A 712 18.69 2.43 -16.93
C ASN A 712 18.71 3.63 -15.99
N LEU A 713 17.70 3.75 -15.14
CA LEU A 713 17.57 4.85 -14.18
C LEU A 713 17.64 4.33 -12.74
N ALA A 714 18.30 5.10 -11.88
CA ALA A 714 18.12 5.05 -10.43
C ALA A 714 17.24 6.22 -10.00
N PHE A 715 16.30 5.98 -9.09
CA PHE A 715 15.36 7.00 -8.63
C PHE A 715 15.11 6.93 -7.13
N ALA A 716 14.88 8.10 -6.53
CA ALA A 716 14.34 8.26 -5.20
C ALA A 716 13.16 9.22 -5.20
N ILE A 717 12.03 8.76 -4.66
CA ILE A 717 10.77 9.50 -4.58
C ILE A 717 10.30 9.47 -3.13
N MET A 718 10.10 10.65 -2.53
CA MET A 718 9.68 10.83 -1.15
C MET A 718 8.53 11.84 -1.10
N LEU A 719 7.43 11.47 -0.46
CA LEU A 719 6.24 12.30 -0.25
C LEU A 719 5.88 12.32 1.24
N ASN A 720 6.19 13.43 1.89
CA ASN A 720 6.00 13.67 3.31
C ASN A 720 4.88 14.70 3.55
N ARG A 721 4.33 14.73 4.77
CA ARG A 721 3.28 15.67 5.22
C ARG A 721 2.04 15.72 4.30
N HIS A 722 1.73 14.60 3.66
CA HIS A 722 0.62 14.52 2.71
C HIS A 722 -0.70 14.21 3.40
N VAL A 723 -1.78 14.73 2.84
CA VAL A 723 -3.17 14.36 3.16
C VAL A 723 -3.72 13.64 1.95
N VAL A 724 -4.21 12.41 2.16
CA VAL A 724 -4.75 11.59 1.06
C VAL A 724 -6.26 11.83 0.99
N PRO A 725 -6.81 12.22 -0.17
CA PRO A 725 -8.25 12.25 -0.37
C PRO A 725 -8.85 10.84 -0.17
N PRO A 726 -10.05 10.70 0.41
CA PRO A 726 -10.70 9.39 0.52
C PRO A 726 -10.83 8.70 -0.85
N GLY A 727 -10.65 7.38 -0.89
CA GLY A 727 -10.67 6.58 -2.12
C GLY A 727 -9.35 6.51 -2.89
N ARG A 728 -8.31 7.23 -2.46
CA ARG A 728 -6.94 7.11 -2.99
C ARG A 728 -5.97 6.67 -1.90
N THR A 729 -4.77 6.26 -2.31
CA THR A 729 -3.64 6.10 -1.41
C THR A 729 -2.50 7.01 -1.86
N ALA A 730 -1.70 7.55 -0.93
CA ALA A 730 -0.48 8.27 -1.30
C ALA A 730 0.55 7.38 -2.04
N ARG A 731 0.37 6.04 -1.99
CA ARG A 731 1.20 5.10 -2.76
C ARG A 731 0.91 5.23 -4.25
N ASP A 732 -0.32 5.54 -4.64
CA ASP A 732 -0.72 5.72 -6.04
C ASP A 732 0.08 6.86 -6.69
N ASP A 733 0.39 7.88 -5.91
CA ASP A 733 1.08 9.09 -6.40
C ASP A 733 2.59 8.88 -6.60
N VAL A 734 3.24 8.08 -5.74
CA VAL A 734 4.64 7.69 -5.96
C VAL A 734 4.75 6.60 -7.05
N ASP A 735 3.77 5.71 -7.16
CA ASP A 735 3.69 4.70 -8.22
C ASP A 735 3.53 5.34 -9.60
N ALA A 736 2.72 6.39 -9.70
CA ALA A 736 2.54 7.13 -10.96
C ALA A 736 3.87 7.65 -11.52
N ILE A 737 4.77 8.15 -10.67
CA ILE A 737 6.11 8.59 -11.09
C ILE A 737 6.92 7.40 -11.63
N ALA A 738 6.96 6.28 -10.91
CA ALA A 738 7.70 5.09 -11.38
C ALA A 738 7.17 4.57 -12.73
N VAL A 739 5.84 4.62 -12.94
CA VAL A 739 5.20 4.28 -14.22
C VAL A 739 5.58 5.29 -15.32
N MET A 740 5.60 6.59 -15.03
CA MET A 740 6.06 7.61 -15.99
C MET A 740 7.52 7.38 -16.42
N LEU A 741 8.40 7.03 -15.47
CA LEU A 741 9.80 6.67 -15.77
C LEU A 741 9.88 5.44 -16.68
N ALA A 742 9.17 4.36 -16.34
CA ALA A 742 9.15 3.13 -17.13
C ALA A 742 8.64 3.34 -18.56
N ARG A 743 7.68 4.25 -18.74
CA ARG A 743 7.08 4.57 -20.06
C ARG A 743 7.94 5.48 -20.94
N CYS A 744 8.96 6.14 -20.39
CA CYS A 744 9.71 7.16 -21.12
C CYS A 744 10.41 6.55 -22.36
N ALA A 745 10.18 7.13 -23.54
CA ALA A 745 10.82 6.75 -24.80
C ALA A 745 11.99 7.68 -25.18
N GLY A 746 12.24 8.73 -24.37
CA GLY A 746 13.44 9.57 -24.48
C GLY A 746 14.67 8.94 -23.83
N ARG A 747 15.86 9.38 -24.28
CA ARG A 747 17.15 9.06 -23.66
C ARG A 747 17.90 10.31 -23.26
N THR A 748 18.72 10.24 -22.21
CA THR A 748 19.71 11.29 -21.95
C THR A 748 20.88 11.21 -22.94
N GLU A 749 21.48 12.36 -23.23
CA GLU A 749 22.67 12.42 -24.08
C GLU A 749 23.92 12.04 -23.29
N VAL A 750 24.84 11.30 -23.92
CA VAL A 750 26.17 11.04 -23.36
C VAL A 750 26.96 12.35 -23.43
N ARG A 751 27.28 12.93 -22.28
CA ARG A 751 28.16 14.10 -22.24
C ARG A 751 29.56 13.66 -22.69
N ALA A 752 30.07 14.23 -23.78
CA ALA A 752 31.49 14.11 -24.10
C ALA A 752 32.31 14.61 -22.89
N PRO A 753 33.43 13.95 -22.52
CA PRO A 753 34.28 14.47 -21.45
C PRO A 753 34.66 15.92 -21.78
N ALA A 754 34.47 16.82 -20.82
CA ALA A 754 34.94 18.19 -20.97
C ALA A 754 36.46 18.15 -21.20
N PRO A 755 36.97 18.94 -22.17
CA PRO A 755 38.40 18.93 -22.52
C PRO A 755 39.30 19.32 -21.36
#